data_AF-A0A0E0FKC9-F1
#
_entry.id   AF-A0A0E0FKC9-F1
#
_cell.length_a   1.000
_cell.length_b   1.000
_cell.length_c   1.000
_cell.angle_alpha   90.00
_cell.angle_beta   90.00
_cell.angle_gamma   90.00
#
_symmetry.space_group_name_H-M   'P 1'
#
loop_
_entity.id
_entity.type
_entity.pdbx_description
1 polymer ?
#
loop_
_entity_poly.entity_id
_entity_poly.type
_entity_poly.pdbx_seq_one_letter_code
_entity_poly.pdbx_strand_id
1 'polypeptide(L)'
;MASIPPDDDAAAAAGAAENGYGNGNGNGNGPAPRPPPAKRPRSVISAAQIRAEFEHHEAGVARVNNGSFGCCPSSLLDAQARWQRLFIAQPDDFYFHALQPGLRRSRAAVAGLVNAGDVAEVSLVDNATTAAAIVLQHAAWSFAEGRFSRGDAVLMLHYAYGAVKKSIHAYVARAGATVVEVPLPFPVASADAIIAEFRAALDVAKAGGRKVRLAVIDHITSMPSVVIPVKELVAICREEGVDKVFIDAAHSIGQVPVDVRDIGADFYTSNLHKWFFCPPAVAFLHTRKDDPIASQLHHPVVSHEYGNGLPMESGWIGTRDYSAQLVVPESIDFVNRFEGGIEGIRSRNHEKVIEMGKMLAEAWGTFLGTPPELCGSMVMVGLPGCLGVESDDDAMRMRTMLRKDFMVEVPIYYNSRRVEAQEMAKDKNGDAVTGYVRISHQVYNVTEDYEKLRDAVNKLVADGFTSSKLRPSQKIKTGKRAGNDGLMNIAANQHSVGRYVVADYLDVDRRDSQRCGSALRRAGDQAAEEKDLSGGSSTMGRNHLCLVTCLWILSCAVLLHASPDGLLRISLNKKRLDKKTLDGAKLAREESHRLRADGLGDDIVPLDNYLDTQYFGEIGIGTPPQNFTVIFDTGSSNLWVPSVKCYFSIACYLHHRYKSKGSSSYKKNGESCSISYGSGSIAGFFSEDSVLVGDLAVKNQMFIETTREPSLTFIIGKFDGILGLGFPEISVGGAPPIWQGMKEQQLIEKDVFSFWLNRDPDAPTGGELIFGGVDPNHYKGSHTYVPVTRKGYWQFEMGDLLIDDYSTGFCSGGCAAIADSGTSLLGGPTTIVAQINHAIGAEGIVSMECKQVVRDYGDMILEMLIAQASPMKLCSQIGLCAFDGTRSVRNNIESVVDKEKVGSDLSCTACEMAVVWIQNQLRHNQTRELILQYADQLCERLPSPNGESAVDCNEISNMPNLSFTIANKTFTLTPEQYVVKLEQQGQTVCISGFMAFDVPPPRGPLWILGDVFMGAYHTVFDFGKNRIGFAESA
;
A
#
# COMPACT_ATOMS: atom_id res chain seq x y z
N MET A 1 36.03 2.30 -25.06
CA MET A 1 36.05 0.86 -25.40
C MET A 1 36.56 0.10 -24.19
N ALA A 2 35.67 -0.29 -23.28
CA ALA A 2 36.00 -1.18 -22.18
C ALA A 2 35.70 -2.61 -22.67
N SER A 3 36.75 -3.41 -22.85
CA SER A 3 36.66 -4.79 -23.33
C SER A 3 36.01 -5.71 -22.28
N ILE A 4 35.18 -6.62 -22.78
CA ILE A 4 34.60 -7.78 -22.11
C ILE A 4 35.71 -8.53 -21.33
N PRO A 5 35.46 -9.04 -20.09
CA PRO A 5 36.42 -9.90 -19.41
C PRO A 5 36.68 -11.15 -20.26
N PRO A 6 37.92 -11.63 -20.40
CA PRO A 6 38.24 -12.70 -21.36
C PRO A 6 37.49 -14.01 -21.04
N ASP A 7 36.88 -14.58 -22.08
CA ASP A 7 36.39 -15.96 -22.15
C ASP A 7 37.59 -16.92 -22.24
N ASP A 8 38.13 -17.31 -21.09
CA ASP A 8 38.94 -18.53 -20.99
C ASP A 8 38.16 -19.51 -20.09
N ASP A 9 37.42 -20.45 -20.72
CA ASP A 9 36.94 -21.75 -20.17
C ASP A 9 35.54 -22.21 -20.68
N ALA A 10 35.00 -21.67 -21.77
CA ALA A 10 33.69 -22.10 -22.31
C ALA A 10 33.72 -23.14 -23.46
N ALA A 11 34.89 -23.63 -23.88
CA ALA A 11 35.03 -24.46 -25.10
C ALA A 11 35.19 -25.98 -24.88
N ALA A 12 34.88 -26.52 -23.69
CA ALA A 12 35.11 -27.95 -23.40
C ALA A 12 33.85 -28.82 -23.16
N ALA A 13 32.62 -28.31 -23.32
CA ALA A 13 31.42 -29.06 -22.93
C ALA A 13 30.26 -29.08 -23.95
N ALA A 14 30.52 -28.89 -25.24
CA ALA A 14 29.50 -29.07 -26.28
C ALA A 14 30.11 -29.67 -27.56
N GLY A 15 30.04 -30.98 -27.72
CA GLY A 15 30.55 -31.65 -28.92
C GLY A 15 30.46 -33.17 -28.90
N ALA A 16 29.28 -33.74 -28.64
CA ALA A 16 28.99 -35.14 -28.96
C ALA A 16 27.47 -35.37 -29.09
N ALA A 17 26.90 -35.07 -30.26
CA ALA A 17 25.70 -35.72 -30.79
C ALA A 17 25.62 -35.52 -32.32
N GLU A 18 26.02 -36.58 -33.03
CA GLU A 18 25.50 -37.09 -34.31
C GLU A 18 25.67 -36.32 -35.64
N ASN A 19 26.62 -36.85 -36.42
CA ASN A 19 26.49 -37.42 -37.78
C ASN A 19 26.13 -36.54 -39.00
N GLY A 20 27.07 -36.52 -39.96
CA GLY A 20 26.75 -36.26 -41.37
C GLY A 20 27.94 -36.03 -42.30
N TYR A 21 28.64 -37.11 -42.70
CA TYR A 21 29.35 -37.30 -43.98
C TYR A 21 30.28 -36.21 -44.57
N GLY A 22 31.56 -36.58 -44.79
CA GLY A 22 32.29 -36.14 -45.99
C GLY A 22 33.78 -35.82 -45.84
N ASN A 23 34.64 -36.83 -46.02
CA ASN A 23 36.00 -36.83 -46.60
C ASN A 23 36.91 -35.58 -46.57
N GLY A 24 38.15 -35.76 -46.10
CA GLY A 24 39.30 -35.03 -46.66
C GLY A 24 40.55 -34.90 -45.79
N ASN A 25 41.45 -35.89 -45.89
CA ASN A 25 42.90 -35.93 -45.59
C ASN A 25 43.64 -34.66 -45.10
N GLY A 26 44.53 -34.85 -44.11
CA GLY A 26 45.74 -34.03 -43.96
C GLY A 26 46.50 -34.18 -42.65
N ASN A 27 47.54 -35.04 -42.63
CA ASN A 27 48.51 -35.28 -41.55
C ASN A 27 49.21 -34.01 -41.01
N GLY A 28 49.58 -34.02 -39.72
CA GLY A 28 50.66 -33.17 -39.19
C GLY A 28 50.83 -33.19 -37.66
N ASN A 29 51.72 -34.04 -37.16
CA ASN A 29 52.16 -34.14 -35.75
C ASN A 29 52.73 -32.82 -35.18
N GLY A 30 52.28 -32.45 -33.97
CA GLY A 30 52.92 -31.47 -33.07
C GLY A 30 52.69 -31.89 -31.60
N PRO A 31 53.61 -31.57 -30.67
CA PRO A 31 53.64 -32.16 -29.33
C PRO A 31 52.47 -31.67 -28.46
N ALA A 32 51.89 -32.57 -27.66
CA ALA A 32 50.82 -32.25 -26.71
C ALA A 32 51.23 -31.09 -25.77
N PRO A 33 50.42 -30.04 -25.62
CA PRO A 33 50.70 -28.99 -24.64
C PRO A 33 50.59 -29.57 -23.23
N ARG A 34 51.58 -29.28 -22.39
CA ARG A 34 51.53 -29.57 -20.95
C ARG A 34 50.32 -28.87 -20.33
N PRO A 35 49.67 -29.49 -19.32
CA PRO A 35 48.55 -28.88 -18.64
C PRO A 35 48.97 -27.52 -18.04
N PRO A 36 48.07 -26.51 -18.04
CA PRO A 36 48.35 -25.22 -17.44
C PRO A 36 48.65 -25.40 -15.94
N PRO A 37 49.57 -24.61 -15.36
CA PRO A 37 49.87 -24.68 -13.95
C PRO A 37 48.62 -24.32 -13.13
N ALA A 38 48.34 -25.11 -12.10
CA ALA A 38 47.24 -24.85 -11.16
C ALA A 38 47.29 -23.40 -10.66
N LYS A 39 46.17 -22.68 -10.75
CA LYS A 39 46.00 -21.33 -10.16
C LYS A 39 46.46 -21.42 -8.70
N ARG A 40 47.44 -20.58 -8.31
CA ARG A 40 47.97 -20.54 -6.94
C ARG A 40 46.79 -20.42 -5.95
N PRO A 41 46.77 -21.19 -4.83
CA PRO A 41 45.72 -21.05 -3.83
C PRO A 41 45.68 -19.61 -3.34
N ARG A 42 44.54 -18.93 -3.50
CA ARG A 42 44.30 -17.63 -2.87
C ARG A 42 44.49 -17.82 -1.36
N SER A 43 45.29 -16.97 -0.72
CA SER A 43 45.49 -17.00 0.73
C SER A 43 44.14 -16.92 1.45
N VAL A 44 43.97 -17.70 2.53
CA VAL A 44 42.80 -17.63 3.40
C VAL A 44 42.57 -16.19 3.85
N ILE A 45 41.33 -15.71 3.79
CA ILE A 45 40.97 -14.34 4.16
C ILE A 45 41.28 -14.09 5.64
N SER A 46 42.06 -13.05 5.92
CA SER A 46 42.42 -12.66 7.28
C SER A 46 41.28 -11.89 7.98
N ALA A 47 41.29 -11.85 9.31
CA ALA A 47 40.31 -11.07 10.08
C ALA A 47 40.32 -9.57 9.72
N ALA A 48 41.48 -9.00 9.37
CA ALA A 48 41.58 -7.61 8.93
C ALA A 48 40.90 -7.40 7.57
N GLN A 49 41.06 -8.35 6.63
CA GLN A 49 40.37 -8.31 5.35
C GLN A 49 38.86 -8.52 5.51
N ILE A 50 38.42 -9.41 6.39
CA ILE A 50 36.99 -9.55 6.70
C ILE A 50 36.42 -8.22 7.18
N ARG A 51 37.08 -7.54 8.13
CA ARG A 51 36.63 -6.21 8.60
C ARG A 51 36.51 -5.22 7.44
N ALA A 52 37.53 -5.12 6.59
CA ALA A 52 37.52 -4.22 5.44
C ALA A 52 36.36 -4.48 4.46
N GLU A 53 35.97 -5.74 4.26
CA GLU A 53 34.85 -6.11 3.40
C GLU A 53 33.48 -5.65 3.96
N PHE A 54 33.39 -5.37 5.27
CA PHE A 54 32.16 -4.97 5.97
C PHE A 54 32.27 -3.60 6.68
N GLU A 55 33.29 -2.80 6.36
CA GLU A 55 33.50 -1.45 6.93
C GLU A 55 32.38 -0.46 6.63
N HIS A 56 31.53 -0.76 5.65
CA HIS A 56 30.34 0.04 5.32
C HIS A 56 29.18 -0.16 6.33
N HIS A 57 29.31 -1.07 7.29
CA HIS A 57 28.38 -1.16 8.41
C HIS A 57 28.49 0.08 9.33
N GLU A 58 27.37 0.50 9.91
CA GLU A 58 27.36 1.59 10.87
C GLU A 58 28.19 1.24 12.13
N ALA A 59 29.17 2.07 12.44
CA ALA A 59 30.08 1.83 13.55
C ALA A 59 29.34 1.86 14.90
N GLY A 60 29.64 0.89 15.76
CA GLY A 60 29.07 0.80 17.11
C GLY A 60 27.66 0.21 17.18
N VAL A 61 27.03 -0.16 16.06
CA VAL A 61 25.76 -0.91 16.04
C VAL A 61 26.05 -2.41 16.16
N ALA A 62 25.47 -3.06 17.18
CA ALA A 62 25.51 -4.51 17.30
C ALA A 62 24.46 -5.14 16.36
N ARG A 63 24.90 -5.47 15.13
CA ARG A 63 24.05 -6.07 14.08
C ARG A 63 23.98 -7.58 14.24
N VAL A 64 23.06 -8.06 15.08
CA VAL A 64 22.83 -9.50 15.34
C VAL A 64 21.62 -10.05 14.57
N ASN A 65 21.34 -9.49 13.37
CA ASN A 65 20.18 -9.79 12.53
C ASN A 65 20.51 -10.00 11.03
N ASN A 66 21.61 -10.69 10.72
CA ASN A 66 21.95 -11.07 9.34
C ASN A 66 20.78 -11.80 8.65
N GLY A 67 20.04 -12.63 9.40
CA GLY A 67 18.96 -13.43 8.83
C GLY A 67 17.81 -12.66 8.18
N SER A 68 17.60 -11.38 8.47
CA SER A 68 16.53 -10.60 7.84
C SER A 68 16.88 -10.13 6.43
N PHE A 69 18.06 -9.50 6.28
CA PHE A 69 18.42 -8.76 5.05
C PHE A 69 19.76 -9.21 4.44
N GLY A 70 20.54 -10.02 5.15
CA GLY A 70 21.91 -10.37 4.79
C GLY A 70 22.88 -9.21 4.86
N CYS A 71 24.04 -9.41 4.23
CA CYS A 71 25.00 -8.37 3.93
C CYS A 71 25.88 -8.79 2.75
N CYS A 72 26.23 -7.83 1.90
CA CYS A 72 27.10 -8.01 0.74
C CYS A 72 28.48 -7.36 1.00
N PRO A 73 29.58 -8.13 0.92
CA PRO A 73 30.95 -7.63 0.97
C PRO A 73 31.22 -6.49 -0.02
N SER A 74 32.04 -5.52 0.37
CA SER A 74 32.44 -4.39 -0.48
C SER A 74 33.00 -4.85 -1.84
N SER A 75 33.80 -5.92 -1.88
CA SER A 75 34.33 -6.45 -3.14
C SER A 75 33.26 -6.99 -4.11
N LEU A 76 32.13 -7.46 -3.59
CA LEU A 76 30.99 -7.92 -4.38
C LEU A 76 30.09 -6.75 -4.80
N LEU A 77 29.94 -5.72 -3.97
CA LEU A 77 29.30 -4.47 -4.36
C LEU A 77 30.06 -3.79 -5.51
N ASP A 78 31.40 -3.83 -5.48
CA ASP A 78 32.24 -3.35 -6.59
C ASP A 78 32.03 -4.18 -7.86
N ALA A 79 31.82 -5.50 -7.73
CA ALA A 79 31.50 -6.38 -8.86
C ALA A 79 30.14 -6.05 -9.46
N GLN A 80 29.13 -5.83 -8.62
CA GLN A 80 27.81 -5.40 -9.05
C GLN A 80 27.88 -4.07 -9.80
N ALA A 81 28.61 -3.08 -9.26
CA ALA A 81 28.78 -1.77 -9.89
C ALA A 81 29.49 -1.87 -11.25
N ARG A 82 30.34 -2.87 -11.49
CA ARG A 82 30.91 -3.11 -12.84
C ARG A 82 29.84 -3.59 -13.82
N TRP A 83 28.98 -4.51 -13.41
CA TRP A 83 27.85 -4.97 -14.23
C TRP A 83 26.85 -3.85 -14.55
N GLN A 84 26.53 -3.00 -13.56
CA GLN A 84 25.66 -1.83 -13.78
C GLN A 84 26.25 -0.86 -14.79
N ARG A 85 27.56 -0.57 -14.70
CA ARG A 85 28.25 0.28 -15.69
C ARG A 85 28.28 -0.35 -17.07
N LEU A 86 28.46 -1.67 -17.17
CA LEU A 86 28.42 -2.37 -18.46
C LEU A 86 27.03 -2.27 -19.10
N PHE A 87 25.97 -2.48 -18.32
CA PHE A 87 24.60 -2.31 -18.76
C PHE A 87 24.33 -0.90 -19.29
N ILE A 88 24.70 0.15 -18.54
CA ILE A 88 24.42 1.53 -18.93
C ILE A 88 25.31 2.00 -20.10
N ALA A 89 26.51 1.42 -20.26
CA ALA A 89 27.43 1.79 -21.33
C ALA A 89 26.88 1.43 -22.73
N GLN A 90 26.19 0.30 -22.87
CA GLN A 90 25.57 -0.14 -24.12
C GLN A 90 24.41 -1.11 -23.76
N PRO A 91 23.19 -0.59 -23.48
CA PRO A 91 22.07 -1.43 -23.02
C PRO A 91 21.62 -2.51 -24.00
N ASP A 92 21.67 -2.22 -25.30
CA ASP A 92 21.22 -3.13 -26.37
C ASP A 92 22.13 -4.36 -26.46
N ASP A 93 23.44 -4.14 -26.61
CA ASP A 93 24.48 -5.16 -26.60
C ASP A 93 24.49 -5.94 -25.28
N PHE A 94 24.25 -5.26 -24.15
CA PHE A 94 24.14 -5.93 -22.87
C PHE A 94 22.99 -6.95 -22.85
N TYR A 95 21.79 -6.56 -23.26
CA TYR A 95 20.63 -7.46 -23.25
C TYR A 95 20.77 -8.58 -24.29
N PHE A 96 21.22 -8.28 -25.51
CA PHE A 96 21.27 -9.24 -26.61
C PHE A 96 22.52 -10.14 -26.60
N HIS A 97 23.62 -9.73 -25.97
CA HIS A 97 24.88 -10.51 -25.99
C HIS A 97 25.45 -10.82 -24.60
N ALA A 98 25.32 -9.94 -23.60
CA ALA A 98 25.98 -10.15 -22.31
C ALA A 98 25.10 -10.86 -21.25
N LEU A 99 23.80 -10.55 -21.23
CA LEU A 99 22.90 -10.91 -20.15
C LEU A 99 22.67 -12.42 -20.05
N GLN A 100 22.17 -13.06 -21.10
CA GLN A 100 21.86 -14.49 -21.08
C GLN A 100 23.09 -15.38 -20.81
N PRO A 101 24.27 -15.15 -21.43
CA PRO A 101 25.49 -15.87 -21.05
C PRO A 101 25.90 -15.65 -19.60
N GLY A 102 25.81 -14.42 -19.10
CA GLY A 102 26.13 -14.09 -17.71
C GLY A 102 25.20 -14.77 -16.70
N LEU A 103 23.91 -14.79 -16.98
CA LEU A 103 22.91 -15.51 -16.17
C LEU A 103 23.11 -17.02 -16.23
N ARG A 104 23.49 -17.58 -17.40
CA ARG A 104 23.84 -19.00 -17.52
C ARG A 104 25.02 -19.37 -16.64
N ARG A 105 26.07 -18.54 -16.57
CA ARG A 105 27.20 -18.76 -15.64
C ARG A 105 26.74 -18.75 -14.19
N SER A 106 25.89 -17.80 -13.83
CA SER A 106 25.33 -17.67 -12.48
C SER A 106 24.44 -18.86 -12.12
N ARG A 107 23.62 -19.36 -13.05
CA ARG A 107 22.83 -20.59 -12.88
C ARG A 107 23.72 -21.82 -12.71
N ALA A 108 24.78 -21.95 -13.50
CA ALA A 108 25.71 -23.08 -13.38
C ALA A 108 26.43 -23.10 -12.02
N ALA A 109 26.83 -21.92 -11.54
CA ALA A 109 27.37 -21.71 -10.19
C ALA A 109 26.38 -22.19 -9.11
N VAL A 110 25.10 -21.78 -9.19
CA VAL A 110 24.06 -22.24 -8.25
C VAL A 110 23.81 -23.74 -8.38
N ALA A 111 23.72 -24.27 -9.60
CA ALA A 111 23.47 -25.70 -9.84
C ALA A 111 24.55 -26.57 -9.18
N GLY A 112 25.83 -26.19 -9.29
CA GLY A 112 26.92 -26.86 -8.60
C GLY A 112 26.84 -26.72 -7.08
N LEU A 113 26.42 -25.55 -6.57
CA LEU A 113 26.30 -25.28 -5.14
C LEU A 113 25.21 -26.14 -4.46
N VAL A 114 24.12 -26.43 -5.15
CA VAL A 114 22.95 -27.15 -4.59
C VAL A 114 22.82 -28.59 -5.05
N ASN A 115 23.83 -29.09 -5.78
CA ASN A 115 23.85 -30.41 -6.40
C ASN A 115 22.66 -30.67 -7.36
N ALA A 116 22.25 -29.66 -8.15
CA ALA A 116 21.23 -29.84 -9.18
C ALA A 116 21.76 -30.72 -10.34
N GLY A 117 20.87 -31.48 -10.99
CA GLY A 117 21.27 -32.42 -12.04
C GLY A 117 21.67 -31.75 -13.37
N ASP A 118 21.10 -30.58 -13.65
CA ASP A 118 21.31 -29.81 -14.88
C ASP A 118 21.13 -28.31 -14.59
N VAL A 119 21.85 -27.44 -15.31
CA VAL A 119 21.75 -25.97 -15.20
C VAL A 119 20.34 -25.46 -15.58
N ALA A 120 19.62 -26.19 -16.42
CA ALA A 120 18.23 -25.91 -16.79
C ALA A 120 17.24 -26.16 -15.65
N GLU A 121 17.65 -26.83 -14.56
CA GLU A 121 16.79 -27.00 -13.38
C GLU A 121 16.77 -25.77 -12.47
N VAL A 122 17.65 -24.81 -12.69
CA VAL A 122 17.81 -23.62 -11.84
C VAL A 122 17.32 -22.39 -12.59
N SER A 123 16.39 -21.65 -11.99
CA SER A 123 15.96 -20.33 -12.46
C SER A 123 16.38 -19.26 -11.46
N LEU A 124 17.00 -18.16 -11.91
CA LEU A 124 17.37 -17.05 -11.03
C LEU A 124 16.20 -16.08 -10.89
N VAL A 125 15.76 -15.83 -9.66
CA VAL A 125 14.63 -14.94 -9.36
C VAL A 125 15.04 -13.93 -8.29
N ASP A 126 14.22 -12.91 -8.08
CA ASP A 126 14.63 -11.80 -7.20
C ASP A 126 14.70 -12.20 -5.73
N ASN A 127 13.75 -13.03 -5.31
CA ASN A 127 13.63 -13.46 -3.93
C ASN A 127 12.70 -14.69 -3.83
N ALA A 128 12.72 -15.35 -2.67
CA ALA A 128 11.86 -16.50 -2.38
C ALA A 128 10.35 -16.19 -2.50
N THR A 129 9.92 -14.93 -2.32
CA THR A 129 8.51 -14.55 -2.50
C THR A 129 8.10 -14.61 -3.97
N THR A 130 8.99 -14.20 -4.89
CA THR A 130 8.80 -14.37 -6.34
C THR A 130 8.73 -15.85 -6.72
N ALA A 131 9.62 -16.69 -6.19
CA ALA A 131 9.58 -18.14 -6.41
C ALA A 131 8.25 -18.77 -5.93
N ALA A 132 7.79 -18.39 -4.73
CA ALA A 132 6.51 -18.84 -4.20
C ALA A 132 5.34 -18.38 -5.08
N ALA A 133 5.36 -17.15 -5.60
CA ALA A 133 4.32 -16.66 -6.50
C ALA A 133 4.22 -17.49 -7.79
N ILE A 134 5.35 -17.85 -8.41
CA ILE A 134 5.41 -18.72 -9.60
C ILE A 134 4.74 -20.07 -9.32
N VAL A 135 5.12 -20.75 -8.23
CA VAL A 135 4.59 -22.08 -7.88
C VAL A 135 3.10 -22.01 -7.51
N LEU A 136 2.70 -21.01 -6.71
CA LEU A 136 1.33 -20.85 -6.26
C LEU A 136 0.39 -20.41 -7.38
N GLN A 137 0.87 -19.62 -8.34
CA GLN A 137 0.12 -19.28 -9.54
C GLN A 137 -0.18 -20.55 -10.34
N HIS A 138 0.81 -21.42 -10.56
CA HIS A 138 0.58 -22.71 -11.23
C HIS A 138 -0.48 -23.57 -10.51
N ALA A 139 -0.41 -23.65 -9.17
CA ALA A 139 -1.40 -24.35 -8.39
C ALA A 139 -2.81 -23.75 -8.57
N ALA A 140 -2.94 -22.42 -8.55
CA ALA A 140 -4.20 -21.71 -8.76
C ALA A 140 -4.80 -21.99 -10.15
N TRP A 141 -4.00 -21.94 -11.21
CA TRP A 141 -4.45 -22.32 -12.57
C TRP A 141 -4.90 -23.77 -12.66
N SER A 142 -4.21 -24.68 -11.96
CA SER A 142 -4.60 -26.09 -11.92
C SER A 142 -6.00 -26.28 -11.30
N PHE A 143 -6.37 -25.49 -10.30
CA PHE A 143 -7.75 -25.45 -9.79
C PHE A 143 -8.72 -24.80 -10.79
N ALA A 144 -8.35 -23.66 -11.39
CA ALA A 144 -9.20 -22.93 -12.31
C ALA A 144 -9.54 -23.73 -13.59
N GLU A 145 -8.59 -24.52 -14.08
CA GLU A 145 -8.73 -25.39 -15.25
C GLU A 145 -9.39 -26.74 -14.92
N GLY A 146 -9.73 -27.00 -13.66
CA GLY A 146 -10.34 -28.25 -13.22
C GLY A 146 -9.40 -29.45 -13.15
N ARG A 147 -8.07 -29.25 -13.29
CA ARG A 147 -7.06 -30.31 -13.06
C ARG A 147 -7.03 -30.73 -11.60
N PHE A 148 -7.22 -29.77 -10.68
CA PHE A 148 -7.47 -30.00 -9.27
C PHE A 148 -8.95 -29.82 -8.96
N SER A 149 -9.48 -30.64 -8.05
CA SER A 149 -10.88 -30.59 -7.67
C SER A 149 -11.09 -29.56 -6.57
N ARG A 150 -12.18 -28.79 -6.66
CA ARG A 150 -12.55 -27.84 -5.60
C ARG A 150 -12.69 -28.58 -4.27
N GLY A 151 -12.09 -28.03 -3.22
CA GLY A 151 -12.01 -28.65 -1.90
C GLY A 151 -10.74 -29.46 -1.66
N ASP A 152 -9.97 -29.82 -2.69
CA ASP A 152 -8.63 -30.41 -2.51
C ASP A 152 -7.73 -29.52 -1.63
N ALA A 153 -6.82 -30.13 -0.90
CA ALA A 153 -6.08 -29.47 0.16
C ALA A 153 -4.71 -28.94 -0.29
N VAL A 154 -4.33 -27.79 0.28
CA VAL A 154 -2.95 -27.28 0.29
C VAL A 154 -2.50 -27.16 1.73
N LEU A 155 -1.37 -27.80 2.04
CA LEU A 155 -0.79 -27.83 3.38
C LEU A 155 0.33 -26.79 3.47
N MET A 156 0.39 -26.04 4.58
CA MET A 156 1.54 -25.17 4.88
C MET A 156 1.89 -25.20 6.37
N LEU A 157 3.14 -24.95 6.71
CA LEU A 157 3.50 -24.75 8.12
C LEU A 157 2.84 -23.48 8.65
N HIS A 158 2.35 -23.49 9.90
CA HIS A 158 1.78 -22.27 10.46
C HIS A 158 2.86 -21.17 10.74
N TYR A 159 4.15 -21.50 10.68
CA TYR A 159 5.25 -20.52 10.69
C TYR A 159 5.70 -20.10 9.29
N ALA A 160 5.00 -20.54 8.23
CA ALA A 160 5.26 -20.09 6.87
C ALA A 160 5.29 -18.56 6.83
N TYR A 161 6.23 -18.04 6.05
CA TYR A 161 6.46 -16.61 5.98
C TYR A 161 5.18 -15.86 5.59
N GLY A 162 4.95 -14.69 6.22
CA GLY A 162 3.69 -13.96 6.08
C GLY A 162 3.31 -13.63 4.64
N ALA A 163 4.28 -13.37 3.75
CA ALA A 163 4.02 -13.16 2.33
C ALA A 163 3.55 -14.46 1.63
N VAL A 164 4.16 -15.61 1.93
CA VAL A 164 3.78 -16.92 1.38
C VAL A 164 2.37 -17.30 1.82
N LYS A 165 2.05 -17.13 3.11
CA LYS A 165 0.69 -17.34 3.63
C LYS A 165 -0.34 -16.49 2.89
N LYS A 166 -0.06 -15.19 2.75
CA LYS A 166 -0.94 -14.26 2.02
C LYS A 166 -1.09 -14.69 0.55
N SER A 167 -0.02 -15.12 -0.11
CA SER A 167 -0.06 -15.62 -1.49
C SER A 167 -0.90 -16.89 -1.63
N ILE A 168 -0.79 -17.84 -0.70
CA ILE A 168 -1.63 -19.06 -0.69
C ILE A 168 -3.11 -18.68 -0.58
N HIS A 169 -3.45 -17.74 0.30
CA HIS A 169 -4.83 -17.26 0.40
C HIS A 169 -5.29 -16.47 -0.84
N ALA A 170 -4.41 -15.64 -1.41
CA ALA A 170 -4.74 -14.80 -2.56
C ALA A 170 -4.91 -15.59 -3.86
N TYR A 171 -4.11 -16.63 -4.08
CA TYR A 171 -4.12 -17.38 -5.34
C TYR A 171 -4.85 -18.71 -5.21
N VAL A 172 -4.50 -19.51 -4.20
CA VAL A 172 -4.90 -20.92 -4.17
C VAL A 172 -6.22 -21.13 -3.42
N ALA A 173 -6.39 -20.49 -2.25
CA ALA A 173 -7.66 -20.58 -1.51
C ALA A 173 -8.83 -19.98 -2.31
N ARG A 174 -8.58 -18.84 -2.99
CA ARG A 174 -9.55 -18.21 -3.90
C ARG A 174 -9.92 -19.08 -5.10
N ALA A 175 -8.98 -19.88 -5.61
CA ALA A 175 -9.24 -20.84 -6.67
C ALA A 175 -10.02 -22.09 -6.20
N GLY A 176 -10.30 -22.21 -4.89
CA GLY A 176 -11.17 -23.25 -4.33
C GLY A 176 -10.45 -24.33 -3.53
N ALA A 177 -9.17 -24.15 -3.19
CA ALA A 177 -8.43 -25.06 -2.32
C ALA A 177 -8.83 -24.92 -0.85
N THR A 178 -8.78 -26.03 -0.11
CA THR A 178 -8.83 -26.02 1.36
C THR A 178 -7.43 -25.85 1.92
N VAL A 179 -7.17 -24.76 2.64
CA VAL A 179 -5.84 -24.51 3.22
C VAL A 179 -5.76 -25.10 4.63
N VAL A 180 -4.75 -25.93 4.88
CA VAL A 180 -4.49 -26.54 6.20
C VAL A 180 -3.14 -26.05 6.71
N GLU A 181 -3.15 -25.50 7.93
CA GLU A 181 -1.93 -25.09 8.62
C GLU A 181 -1.45 -26.18 9.58
N VAL A 182 -0.18 -26.56 9.50
CA VAL A 182 0.48 -27.44 10.46
C VAL A 182 0.80 -26.66 11.73
N PRO A 183 0.16 -26.94 12.87
CA PRO A 183 0.49 -26.30 14.13
C PRO A 183 1.87 -26.80 14.59
N LEU A 184 2.84 -25.92 14.80
CA LEU A 184 4.13 -26.27 15.41
C LEU A 184 4.24 -25.52 16.73
N PRO A 185 4.12 -26.21 17.88
CA PRO A 185 4.29 -25.57 19.16
C PRO A 185 5.70 -24.98 19.29
N PHE A 186 5.82 -23.88 20.03
CA PHE A 186 7.12 -23.28 20.33
C PHE A 186 7.19 -22.94 21.83
N PRO A 187 8.29 -23.20 22.54
CA PRO A 187 9.56 -23.84 22.11
C PRO A 187 9.41 -25.22 21.48
N VAL A 188 10.32 -25.59 20.56
CA VAL A 188 10.34 -26.91 19.91
C VAL A 188 11.30 -27.83 20.66
N ALA A 189 10.82 -29.03 21.03
CA ALA A 189 11.62 -29.99 21.79
C ALA A 189 12.53 -30.87 20.93
N SER A 190 12.07 -31.30 19.75
CA SER A 190 12.79 -32.23 18.86
C SER A 190 12.26 -32.21 17.43
N ALA A 191 13.03 -32.80 16.50
CA ALA A 191 12.57 -33.04 15.13
C ALA A 191 11.34 -33.96 15.09
N ASP A 192 11.28 -34.98 15.95
CA ASP A 192 10.15 -35.91 16.04
C ASP A 192 8.84 -35.21 16.40
N ALA A 193 8.88 -34.17 17.24
CA ALA A 193 7.71 -33.37 17.57
C ALA A 193 7.17 -32.63 16.33
N ILE A 194 8.05 -32.09 15.49
CA ILE A 194 7.67 -31.46 14.21
C ILE A 194 7.03 -32.49 13.29
N ILE A 195 7.64 -33.67 13.18
CA ILE A 195 7.16 -34.77 12.32
C ILE A 195 5.77 -35.25 12.78
N ALA A 196 5.56 -35.39 14.09
CA ALA A 196 4.28 -35.81 14.65
C ALA A 196 3.15 -34.84 14.32
N GLU A 197 3.37 -33.53 14.52
CA GLU A 197 2.39 -32.50 14.16
C GLU A 197 2.13 -32.43 12.66
N PHE A 198 3.18 -32.62 11.85
CA PHE A 198 3.05 -32.67 10.39
C PHE A 198 2.17 -33.84 9.93
N ARG A 199 2.36 -35.04 10.49
CA ARG A 199 1.50 -36.20 10.21
C ARG A 199 0.05 -35.96 10.63
N ALA A 200 -0.17 -35.42 11.84
CA ALA A 200 -1.52 -35.09 12.31
C ALA A 200 -2.23 -34.08 11.40
N ALA A 201 -1.52 -33.05 10.93
CA ALA A 201 -2.06 -32.07 10.00
C ALA A 201 -2.32 -32.66 8.59
N LEU A 202 -1.52 -33.62 8.13
CA LEU A 202 -1.77 -34.37 6.90
C LEU A 202 -3.06 -35.19 7.00
N ASP A 203 -3.33 -35.84 8.13
CA ASP A 203 -4.59 -36.56 8.37
C ASP A 203 -5.80 -35.60 8.26
N VAL A 204 -5.68 -34.40 8.84
CA VAL A 204 -6.68 -33.34 8.72
C VAL A 204 -6.83 -32.86 7.27
N ALA A 205 -5.73 -32.75 6.51
CA ALA A 205 -5.76 -32.33 5.11
C ALA A 205 -6.44 -33.38 4.20
N LYS A 206 -6.28 -34.67 4.53
CA LYS A 206 -6.87 -35.81 3.80
C LYS A 206 -8.28 -36.16 4.26
N ALA A 207 -8.75 -35.64 5.39
CA ALA A 207 -10.07 -35.93 5.94
C ALA A 207 -11.19 -35.67 4.93
N GLY A 208 -12.16 -36.59 4.85
CA GLY A 208 -13.23 -36.55 3.86
C GLY A 208 -12.84 -37.01 2.45
N GLY A 209 -11.69 -37.68 2.29
CA GLY A 209 -11.21 -38.19 1.01
C GLY A 209 -10.54 -37.15 0.10
N ARG A 210 -10.16 -35.99 0.66
CA ARG A 210 -9.48 -34.90 -0.06
C ARG A 210 -8.07 -35.32 -0.48
N LYS A 211 -7.64 -34.89 -1.66
CA LYS A 211 -6.24 -35.02 -2.09
C LYS A 211 -5.44 -33.79 -1.65
N VAL A 212 -4.20 -34.01 -1.24
CA VAL A 212 -3.28 -32.91 -0.92
C VAL A 212 -2.46 -32.59 -2.17
N ARG A 213 -2.70 -31.43 -2.78
CA ARG A 213 -2.11 -31.05 -4.07
C ARG A 213 -0.76 -30.38 -3.95
N LEU A 214 -0.54 -29.67 -2.84
CA LEU A 214 0.71 -28.98 -2.59
C LEU A 214 0.98 -28.93 -1.09
N ALA A 215 2.20 -29.29 -0.67
CA ALA A 215 2.73 -28.99 0.65
C ALA A 215 3.82 -27.91 0.55
N VAL A 216 3.65 -26.81 1.29
CA VAL A 216 4.63 -25.71 1.37
C VAL A 216 5.34 -25.77 2.73
N ILE A 217 6.63 -26.05 2.70
CA ILE A 217 7.42 -26.37 3.90
C ILE A 217 8.62 -25.43 3.98
N ASP A 218 8.76 -24.69 5.07
CA ASP A 218 9.97 -23.92 5.35
C ASP A 218 11.13 -24.89 5.67
N HIS A 219 12.32 -24.68 5.11
CA HIS A 219 13.51 -25.46 5.55
C HIS A 219 14.16 -24.84 6.78
N ILE A 220 14.17 -23.51 6.86
CA ILE A 220 14.43 -22.78 8.10
C ILE A 220 13.35 -21.71 8.22
N THR A 221 12.51 -21.84 9.24
CA THR A 221 11.42 -20.90 9.53
C THR A 221 11.98 -19.51 9.88
N SER A 222 11.22 -18.45 9.57
CA SER A 222 11.69 -17.08 9.83
C SER A 222 11.57 -16.69 11.30
N MET A 223 10.35 -16.72 11.84
CA MET A 223 10.04 -16.36 13.23
C MET A 223 8.96 -17.32 13.75
N PRO A 224 9.25 -18.14 14.79
CA PRO A 224 10.58 -18.37 15.37
C PRO A 224 11.51 -19.02 14.34
N SER A 225 12.81 -19.02 14.59
CA SER A 225 13.82 -19.66 13.74
C SER A 225 14.04 -21.11 14.16
N VAL A 226 13.64 -22.04 13.30
CA VAL A 226 13.76 -23.49 13.51
C VAL A 226 14.18 -24.14 12.19
N VAL A 227 15.23 -24.96 12.22
CA VAL A 227 15.59 -25.86 11.11
C VAL A 227 14.60 -27.01 11.08
N ILE A 228 13.90 -27.18 9.96
CA ILE A 228 12.86 -28.20 9.76
C ILE A 228 13.49 -29.43 9.09
N PRO A 229 13.15 -30.68 9.51
CA PRO A 229 13.65 -31.91 8.90
C PRO A 229 12.99 -32.17 7.53
N VAL A 230 13.33 -31.34 6.53
CA VAL A 230 12.63 -31.31 5.24
C VAL A 230 12.77 -32.60 4.45
N LYS A 231 13.88 -33.33 4.57
CA LYS A 231 14.08 -34.61 3.88
C LYS A 231 13.06 -35.64 4.35
N GLU A 232 12.88 -35.73 5.66
CA GLU A 232 11.91 -36.59 6.31
C GLU A 232 10.49 -36.16 5.95
N LEU A 233 10.18 -34.87 6.00
CA LEU A 233 8.83 -34.39 5.66
C LEU A 233 8.50 -34.58 4.17
N VAL A 234 9.47 -34.46 3.26
CA VAL A 234 9.28 -34.77 1.83
C VAL A 234 9.02 -36.27 1.66
N ALA A 235 9.78 -37.15 2.32
CA ALA A 235 9.54 -38.59 2.28
C ALA A 235 8.11 -38.94 2.76
N ILE A 236 7.67 -38.34 3.86
CA ILE A 236 6.29 -38.47 4.38
C ILE A 236 5.27 -38.00 3.35
N CYS A 237 5.50 -36.85 2.70
CA CYS A 237 4.61 -36.36 1.64
C CYS A 237 4.47 -37.38 0.49
N ARG A 238 5.56 -38.05 0.09
CA ARG A 238 5.51 -39.10 -0.94
C ARG A 238 4.75 -40.33 -0.48
N GLU A 239 5.03 -40.81 0.74
CA GLU A 239 4.32 -41.94 1.36
C GLU A 239 2.80 -41.69 1.44
N GLU A 240 2.41 -40.45 1.77
CA GLU A 240 1.02 -40.07 1.99
C GLU A 240 0.28 -39.64 0.72
N GLY A 241 0.94 -39.65 -0.43
CA GLY A 241 0.35 -39.32 -1.73
C GLY A 241 0.09 -37.82 -1.95
N VAL A 242 0.96 -36.94 -1.42
CA VAL A 242 0.94 -35.51 -1.73
C VAL A 242 1.50 -35.30 -3.14
N ASP A 243 0.73 -34.61 -4.01
CA ASP A 243 1.09 -34.47 -5.43
C ASP A 243 2.42 -33.70 -5.62
N LYS A 244 2.57 -32.54 -4.95
CA LYS A 244 3.77 -31.68 -5.05
C LYS A 244 4.22 -31.15 -3.70
N VAL A 245 5.53 -30.97 -3.55
CA VAL A 245 6.17 -30.39 -2.36
C VAL A 245 7.04 -29.21 -2.79
N PHE A 246 6.76 -28.05 -2.21
CA PHE A 246 7.53 -26.82 -2.36
C PHE A 246 8.25 -26.50 -1.06
N ILE A 247 9.58 -26.43 -1.13
CA ILE A 247 10.41 -26.01 0.00
C ILE A 247 10.70 -24.51 -0.10
N ASP A 248 10.14 -23.73 0.83
CA ASP A 248 10.57 -22.36 1.08
C ASP A 248 11.84 -22.40 1.95
N ALA A 249 12.98 -22.37 1.28
CA ALA A 249 14.29 -22.36 1.91
C ALA A 249 14.90 -20.96 1.90
N ALA A 250 14.09 -19.89 2.03
CA ALA A 250 14.54 -18.49 2.04
C ALA A 250 15.77 -18.21 2.92
N HIS A 251 15.96 -18.97 4.00
CA HIS A 251 17.06 -18.81 4.95
C HIS A 251 18.14 -19.93 4.84
N SER A 252 18.02 -20.93 3.97
CA SER A 252 18.83 -22.15 4.07
C SER A 252 20.21 -22.08 3.44
N ILE A 253 20.34 -21.58 2.19
CA ILE A 253 21.62 -21.62 1.47
C ILE A 253 22.68 -20.84 2.24
N GLY A 254 23.78 -21.51 2.60
CA GLY A 254 24.84 -20.96 3.45
C GLY A 254 24.66 -21.13 4.97
N GLN A 255 23.48 -21.53 5.45
CA GLN A 255 23.26 -21.90 6.87
C GLN A 255 23.18 -23.41 7.12
N VAL A 256 22.71 -24.18 6.14
CA VAL A 256 22.57 -25.64 6.21
C VAL A 256 23.04 -26.24 4.89
N PRO A 257 23.47 -27.53 4.86
CA PRO A 257 23.72 -28.20 3.60
C PRO A 257 22.45 -28.20 2.74
N VAL A 258 22.60 -27.94 1.45
CA VAL A 258 21.50 -27.99 0.48
C VAL A 258 21.89 -28.93 -0.65
N ASP A 259 21.24 -30.09 -0.69
CA ASP A 259 21.31 -31.03 -1.81
C ASP A 259 19.88 -31.25 -2.29
N VAL A 260 19.52 -30.61 -3.41
CA VAL A 260 18.13 -30.67 -3.91
C VAL A 260 17.75 -32.07 -4.41
N ARG A 261 18.74 -32.90 -4.79
CA ARG A 261 18.51 -34.27 -5.24
C ARG A 261 18.26 -35.20 -4.06
N ASP A 262 19.03 -35.03 -2.98
CA ASP A 262 18.83 -35.81 -1.75
C ASP A 262 17.54 -35.42 -1.02
N ILE A 263 17.17 -34.14 -1.03
CA ILE A 263 15.91 -33.65 -0.43
C ILE A 263 14.70 -34.15 -1.23
N GLY A 264 14.77 -34.21 -2.56
CA GLY A 264 13.72 -34.82 -3.40
C GLY A 264 12.42 -34.00 -3.53
N ALA A 265 12.44 -32.71 -3.18
CA ALA A 265 11.30 -31.80 -3.37
C ALA A 265 11.05 -31.50 -4.86
N ASP A 266 9.80 -31.15 -5.21
CA ASP A 266 9.45 -30.77 -6.58
C ASP A 266 9.93 -29.35 -6.91
N PHE A 267 9.85 -28.48 -5.91
CA PHE A 267 10.29 -27.09 -5.99
C PHE A 267 11.14 -26.76 -4.77
N TYR A 268 12.26 -26.08 -4.98
CA TYR A 268 13.11 -25.60 -3.89
C TYR A 268 13.59 -24.18 -4.18
N THR A 269 13.40 -23.26 -3.24
CA THR A 269 13.91 -21.88 -3.39
C THR A 269 14.78 -21.44 -2.23
N SER A 270 15.82 -20.66 -2.50
CA SER A 270 16.60 -20.02 -1.43
C SER A 270 17.12 -18.65 -1.83
N ASN A 271 17.22 -17.74 -0.86
CA ASN A 271 17.79 -16.41 -1.08
C ASN A 271 19.31 -16.45 -0.91
N LEU A 272 20.04 -16.18 -1.98
CA LEU A 272 21.49 -16.06 -1.94
C LEU A 272 21.92 -14.75 -1.22
N HIS A 273 21.08 -13.72 -1.27
CA HIS A 273 21.37 -12.42 -0.66
C HIS A 273 21.33 -12.38 0.88
N LYS A 274 20.83 -13.44 1.54
CA LYS A 274 20.77 -13.46 3.02
C LYS A 274 22.03 -14.03 3.64
N TRP A 275 22.43 -15.22 3.22
CA TRP A 275 23.47 -16.01 3.89
C TRP A 275 24.63 -16.41 2.99
N PHE A 276 24.55 -16.06 1.71
CA PHE A 276 25.55 -16.40 0.70
C PHE A 276 26.22 -15.16 0.08
N PHE A 277 26.15 -14.02 0.78
CA PHE A 277 26.87 -12.77 0.47
C PHE A 277 26.52 -12.08 -0.86
N CYS A 278 25.55 -12.59 -1.62
CA CYS A 278 25.10 -11.93 -2.85
C CYS A 278 24.44 -10.56 -2.52
N PRO A 279 24.46 -9.60 -3.46
CA PRO A 279 23.66 -8.39 -3.34
C PRO A 279 22.16 -8.70 -3.24
N PRO A 280 21.33 -7.76 -2.74
CA PRO A 280 19.87 -7.91 -2.74
C PRO A 280 19.31 -8.24 -4.14
N ALA A 281 18.12 -8.85 -4.17
CA ALA A 281 17.44 -9.30 -5.40
C ALA A 281 18.07 -10.53 -6.08
N VAL A 282 18.68 -11.44 -5.31
CA VAL A 282 19.18 -12.72 -5.80
C VAL A 282 18.65 -13.90 -4.98
N ALA A 283 17.92 -14.77 -5.66
CA ALA A 283 17.46 -16.08 -5.20
C ALA A 283 17.44 -17.05 -6.39
N PHE A 284 17.19 -18.32 -6.11
CA PHE A 284 16.92 -19.30 -7.16
C PHE A 284 15.63 -20.06 -6.90
N LEU A 285 15.04 -20.59 -7.96
CA LEU A 285 14.01 -21.62 -7.92
C LEU A 285 14.54 -22.85 -8.67
N HIS A 286 14.67 -23.96 -7.96
CA HIS A 286 14.97 -25.26 -8.52
C HIS A 286 13.68 -26.00 -8.87
N THR A 287 13.65 -26.61 -10.05
CA THR A 287 12.59 -27.51 -10.50
C THR A 287 13.23 -28.58 -11.36
N ARG A 288 12.90 -29.86 -11.12
CA ARG A 288 13.49 -30.96 -11.89
C ARG A 288 13.13 -30.86 -13.36
N LYS A 289 14.11 -31.10 -14.24
CA LYS A 289 13.95 -30.92 -15.70
C LYS A 289 12.99 -31.93 -16.32
N ASP A 290 12.92 -33.12 -15.74
CA ASP A 290 12.06 -34.22 -16.18
C ASP A 290 10.63 -34.15 -15.63
N ASP A 291 10.36 -33.21 -14.71
CA ASP A 291 9.01 -32.97 -14.21
C ASP A 291 8.18 -32.23 -15.27
N PRO A 292 7.04 -32.78 -15.74
CA PRO A 292 6.21 -32.12 -16.75
C PRO A 292 5.69 -30.74 -16.35
N ILE A 293 5.76 -30.40 -15.06
CA ILE A 293 5.41 -29.07 -14.56
C ILE A 293 6.42 -28.01 -14.95
N ALA A 294 7.68 -28.36 -15.20
CA ALA A 294 8.76 -27.42 -15.48
C ALA A 294 8.50 -26.59 -16.75
N SER A 295 7.83 -27.18 -17.75
CA SER A 295 7.43 -26.48 -18.98
C SER A 295 6.15 -25.64 -18.82
N GLN A 296 5.47 -25.75 -17.67
CA GLN A 296 4.23 -25.02 -17.36
C GLN A 296 4.45 -23.90 -16.34
N LEU A 297 5.64 -23.81 -15.75
CA LEU A 297 5.98 -22.73 -14.83
C LEU A 297 6.41 -21.50 -15.62
N HIS A 298 5.78 -20.38 -15.29
CA HIS A 298 6.08 -19.08 -15.87
C HIS A 298 5.98 -18.00 -14.79
N HIS A 299 6.62 -16.86 -15.04
CA HIS A 299 6.57 -15.74 -14.13
C HIS A 299 5.18 -15.05 -14.17
N PRO A 300 4.66 -14.51 -13.05
CA PRO A 300 3.44 -13.70 -13.08
C PRO A 300 3.51 -12.46 -13.99
N VAL A 301 4.74 -12.05 -14.34
CA VAL A 301 5.06 -11.01 -15.31
C VAL A 301 5.69 -11.68 -16.53
N VAL A 302 5.03 -11.59 -17.67
CA VAL A 302 5.42 -12.25 -18.92
C VAL A 302 6.07 -11.24 -19.87
N SER A 303 7.14 -11.63 -20.57
CA SER A 303 7.96 -10.75 -21.43
C SER A 303 8.62 -11.58 -22.57
N HIS A 304 9.62 -11.03 -23.26
CA HIS A 304 10.25 -11.51 -24.50
C HIS A 304 10.69 -12.98 -24.51
N GLU A 305 11.06 -13.54 -23.36
CA GLU A 305 11.57 -14.91 -23.26
C GLU A 305 10.48 -15.96 -22.94
N TYR A 306 9.20 -15.54 -22.90
CA TYR A 306 8.08 -16.43 -22.62
C TYR A 306 8.01 -17.62 -23.58
N GLY A 307 7.83 -18.82 -23.03
CA GLY A 307 7.77 -20.07 -23.79
C GLY A 307 9.14 -20.74 -23.98
N ASN A 308 10.25 -20.08 -23.63
CA ASN A 308 11.60 -20.66 -23.67
C ASN A 308 11.97 -21.41 -22.37
N GLY A 309 11.00 -21.57 -21.46
CA GLY A 309 11.16 -22.22 -20.16
C GLY A 309 11.61 -21.24 -19.07
N LEU A 310 11.20 -21.55 -17.83
CA LEU A 310 11.39 -20.65 -16.68
C LEU A 310 12.82 -20.11 -16.50
N PRO A 311 13.90 -20.88 -16.72
CA PRO A 311 15.26 -20.36 -16.57
C PRO A 311 15.62 -19.28 -17.58
N MET A 312 15.08 -19.35 -18.80
CA MET A 312 15.29 -18.34 -19.85
C MET A 312 14.38 -17.14 -19.63
N GLU A 313 13.11 -17.40 -19.29
CA GLU A 313 12.11 -16.38 -18.95
C GLU A 313 12.56 -15.47 -17.83
N SER A 314 13.14 -16.06 -16.78
CA SER A 314 13.64 -15.31 -15.64
C SER A 314 14.76 -14.33 -16.02
N GLY A 315 15.43 -14.57 -17.16
CA GLY A 315 16.45 -13.69 -17.71
C GLY A 315 15.92 -12.43 -18.40
N TRP A 316 14.62 -12.32 -18.67
CA TRP A 316 14.02 -11.10 -19.22
C TRP A 316 12.52 -10.97 -18.89
N ILE A 317 12.20 -10.51 -17.68
CA ILE A 317 10.83 -10.29 -17.18
C ILE A 317 10.41 -8.81 -17.21
N GLY A 318 10.96 -8.06 -18.16
CA GLY A 318 10.90 -6.60 -18.25
C GLY A 318 12.25 -5.94 -18.00
N THR A 319 12.42 -4.72 -18.52
CA THR A 319 13.68 -3.96 -18.42
C THR A 319 13.98 -3.59 -16.96
N ARG A 320 15.09 -4.09 -16.43
CA ARG A 320 15.53 -3.89 -15.04
C ARG A 320 17.02 -4.14 -14.86
N ASP A 321 17.52 -3.91 -13.63
CA ASP A 321 18.91 -4.18 -13.26
C ASP A 321 19.11 -5.67 -12.88
N TYR A 322 19.84 -6.40 -13.71
CA TYR A 322 20.23 -7.80 -13.50
C TYR A 322 21.60 -7.98 -12.83
N SER A 323 22.30 -6.88 -12.52
CA SER A 323 23.68 -6.90 -12.02
C SER A 323 23.87 -7.79 -10.79
N ALA A 324 22.91 -7.78 -9.85
CA ALA A 324 22.98 -8.61 -8.65
C ALA A 324 23.02 -10.10 -8.99
N GLN A 325 22.18 -10.54 -9.95
CA GLN A 325 22.12 -11.94 -10.38
C GLN A 325 23.37 -12.39 -11.12
N LEU A 326 24.10 -11.45 -11.74
CA LEU A 326 25.33 -11.71 -12.50
C LEU A 326 26.58 -11.84 -11.62
N VAL A 327 26.51 -11.46 -10.34
CA VAL A 327 27.61 -11.48 -9.35
C VAL A 327 27.70 -12.81 -8.59
N VAL A 328 26.81 -13.76 -8.87
CA VAL A 328 26.77 -15.05 -8.15
C VAL A 328 28.11 -15.82 -8.24
N PRO A 329 28.79 -15.93 -9.40
CA PRO A 329 30.10 -16.58 -9.48
C PRO A 329 31.15 -15.92 -8.58
N GLU A 330 31.20 -14.59 -8.55
CA GLU A 330 32.10 -13.82 -7.68
C GLU A 330 31.80 -14.05 -6.19
N SER A 331 30.53 -14.28 -5.85
CA SER A 331 30.13 -14.61 -4.48
C SER A 331 30.67 -15.98 -4.04
N ILE A 332 30.67 -16.98 -4.93
CA ILE A 332 31.30 -18.29 -4.68
C ILE A 332 32.81 -18.11 -4.49
N ASP A 333 33.45 -17.30 -5.33
CA ASP A 333 34.87 -16.96 -5.24
C ASP A 333 35.21 -16.30 -3.88
N PHE A 334 34.35 -15.41 -3.39
CA PHE A 334 34.50 -14.77 -2.09
C PHE A 334 34.41 -15.80 -0.95
N VAL A 335 33.40 -16.67 -0.99
CA VAL A 335 33.20 -17.74 0.00
C VAL A 335 34.37 -18.72 0.03
N ASN A 336 34.94 -19.05 -1.13
CA ASN A 336 36.10 -19.94 -1.24
C ASN A 336 37.39 -19.37 -0.66
N ARG A 337 37.43 -18.08 -0.26
CA ARG A 337 38.56 -17.48 0.47
C ARG A 337 38.57 -17.86 1.95
N PHE A 338 37.49 -18.40 2.49
CA PHE A 338 37.42 -18.84 3.88
C PHE A 338 37.97 -20.26 4.03
N GLU A 339 38.57 -20.56 5.19
CA GLU A 339 39.00 -21.92 5.52
C GLU A 339 37.78 -22.86 5.52
N GLY A 340 37.87 -23.97 4.77
CA GLY A 340 36.74 -24.89 4.58
C GLY A 340 35.62 -24.33 3.68
N GLY A 341 35.80 -23.17 3.03
CA GLY A 341 34.80 -22.55 2.16
C GLY A 341 33.46 -22.32 2.87
N ILE A 342 32.35 -22.64 2.21
CA ILE A 342 31.02 -22.48 2.79
C ILE A 342 30.79 -23.37 4.01
N GLU A 343 31.34 -24.58 4.01
CA GLU A 343 31.20 -25.53 5.11
C GLU A 343 31.88 -25.00 6.38
N GLY A 344 33.06 -24.39 6.23
CA GLY A 344 33.78 -23.74 7.34
C GLY A 344 33.03 -22.53 7.89
N ILE A 345 32.46 -21.68 7.01
CA ILE A 345 31.60 -20.55 7.44
C ILE A 345 30.39 -21.07 8.22
N ARG A 346 29.72 -22.10 7.71
CA ARG A 346 28.53 -22.68 8.33
C ARG A 346 28.83 -23.23 9.72
N SER A 347 29.85 -24.06 9.85
CA SER A 347 30.25 -24.66 11.14
C SER A 347 30.61 -23.57 12.16
N ARG A 348 31.46 -22.60 11.76
CA ARG A 348 31.83 -21.48 12.64
C ARG A 348 30.63 -20.68 13.10
N ASN A 349 29.75 -20.30 12.17
CA ASN A 349 28.59 -19.47 12.50
C ASN A 349 27.60 -20.22 13.39
N HIS A 350 27.37 -21.52 13.15
CA HIS A 350 26.53 -22.37 13.98
C HIS A 350 27.09 -22.49 15.41
N GLU A 351 28.37 -22.88 15.55
CA GLU A 351 29.00 -23.02 16.86
C GLU A 351 28.96 -21.71 17.66
N LYS A 352 29.28 -20.60 17.00
CA LYS A 352 29.30 -19.28 17.64
C LYS A 352 27.91 -18.78 18.01
N VAL A 353 26.90 -18.95 17.16
CA VAL A 353 25.54 -18.50 17.51
C VAL A 353 24.97 -19.29 18.68
N ILE A 354 25.30 -20.59 18.78
CA ILE A 354 24.90 -21.44 19.91
C ILE A 354 25.63 -21.02 21.20
N GLU A 355 26.93 -20.77 21.13
CA GLU A 355 27.73 -20.24 22.25
C GLU A 355 27.13 -18.94 22.79
N MET A 356 26.85 -17.98 21.90
CA MET A 356 26.27 -16.68 22.28
C MET A 356 24.84 -16.82 22.79
N GLY A 357 24.03 -17.70 22.18
CA GLY A 357 22.68 -17.98 22.65
C GLY A 357 22.67 -18.55 24.07
N LYS A 358 23.57 -19.48 24.38
CA LYS A 358 23.72 -20.05 25.73
C LYS A 358 24.16 -18.99 26.74
N MET A 359 25.12 -18.14 26.36
CA MET A 359 25.56 -17.01 27.19
C MET A 359 24.40 -16.07 27.53
N LEU A 360 23.57 -15.71 26.55
CA LEU A 360 22.39 -14.87 26.78
C LEU A 360 21.34 -15.56 27.65
N ALA A 361 21.04 -16.83 27.38
CA ALA A 361 20.10 -17.62 28.18
C ALA A 361 20.54 -17.71 29.66
N GLU A 362 21.83 -17.94 29.91
CA GLU A 362 22.40 -17.99 31.26
C GLU A 362 22.30 -16.62 31.95
N ALA A 363 22.71 -15.54 31.27
CA ALA A 363 22.65 -14.19 31.80
C ALA A 363 21.22 -13.77 32.18
N TRP A 364 20.24 -14.15 31.36
CA TRP A 364 18.84 -13.81 31.55
C TRP A 364 18.08 -14.79 32.44
N GLY A 365 18.66 -15.94 32.78
CA GLY A 365 17.98 -16.98 33.53
C GLY A 365 16.85 -17.65 32.75
N THR A 366 17.02 -17.77 31.44
CA THR A 366 16.06 -18.32 30.50
C THR A 366 16.66 -19.52 29.76
N PHE A 367 16.24 -19.80 28.53
CA PHE A 367 16.59 -20.99 27.77
C PHE A 367 16.57 -20.70 26.25
N LEU A 368 17.16 -21.61 25.47
CA LEU A 368 17.03 -21.60 24.02
C LEU A 368 15.65 -22.13 23.60
N GLY A 369 15.03 -21.50 22.61
CA GLY A 369 13.70 -21.89 22.13
C GLY A 369 13.68 -23.19 21.31
N THR A 370 14.86 -23.70 20.93
CA THR A 370 15.06 -24.97 20.23
C THR A 370 16.37 -25.60 20.67
N PRO A 371 16.52 -26.94 20.56
CA PRO A 371 17.80 -27.58 20.79
C PRO A 371 18.82 -27.20 19.68
N PRO A 372 20.14 -27.26 19.96
CA PRO A 372 21.17 -26.80 19.03
C PRO A 372 21.11 -27.44 17.64
N GLU A 373 20.78 -28.72 17.53
CA GLU A 373 20.67 -29.45 16.25
C GLU A 373 19.55 -28.93 15.33
N LEU A 374 18.57 -28.18 15.87
CA LEU A 374 17.52 -27.52 15.11
C LEU A 374 17.83 -26.03 14.85
N CYS A 375 19.08 -25.61 15.03
CA CYS A 375 19.54 -24.25 14.78
C CYS A 375 20.49 -24.22 13.57
N GLY A 376 20.34 -23.20 12.73
CA GLY A 376 21.32 -22.89 11.67
C GLY A 376 22.42 -21.99 12.21
N SER A 377 22.64 -20.87 11.55
CA SER A 377 23.41 -19.73 12.06
C SER A 377 22.53 -18.70 12.78
N MET A 378 21.34 -19.12 13.22
CA MET A 378 20.37 -18.36 14.01
C MET A 378 19.86 -19.20 15.17
N VAL A 379 19.59 -18.56 16.31
CA VAL A 379 18.97 -19.20 17.47
C VAL A 379 17.95 -18.27 18.12
N MET A 380 16.92 -18.87 18.71
CA MET A 380 15.92 -18.18 19.52
C MET A 380 16.32 -18.26 21.00
N VAL A 381 16.37 -17.12 21.69
CA VAL A 381 16.67 -17.05 23.13
C VAL A 381 15.50 -16.41 23.86
N GLY A 382 15.01 -17.05 24.92
CA GLY A 382 13.94 -16.50 25.75
C GLY A 382 14.36 -15.20 26.43
N LEU A 383 13.50 -14.19 26.39
CA LEU A 383 13.66 -12.97 27.18
C LEU A 383 13.16 -13.21 28.62
N PRO A 384 13.73 -12.52 29.63
CA PRO A 384 13.20 -12.55 31.00
C PRO A 384 11.70 -12.29 31.04
N GLY A 385 10.93 -13.14 31.76
CA GLY A 385 9.47 -13.07 31.76
C GLY A 385 8.94 -11.77 32.34
N CYS A 386 9.67 -11.16 33.28
CA CYS A 386 9.36 -9.87 33.88
C CYS A 386 9.31 -8.69 32.89
N LEU A 387 9.91 -8.81 31.71
CA LEU A 387 9.79 -7.79 30.66
C LEU A 387 8.39 -7.76 30.04
N GLY A 388 7.60 -8.83 30.20
CA GLY A 388 6.17 -8.87 29.91
C GLY A 388 5.82 -8.50 28.47
N VAL A 389 6.39 -9.18 27.47
CA VAL A 389 6.04 -9.00 26.05
C VAL A 389 4.71 -9.70 25.78
N GLU A 390 3.61 -8.98 25.55
CA GLU A 390 2.27 -9.58 25.46
C GLU A 390 1.63 -9.47 24.07
N SER A 391 2.34 -8.88 23.11
CA SER A 391 1.84 -8.68 21.74
C SER A 391 2.99 -8.52 20.74
N ASP A 392 2.67 -8.69 19.45
CA ASP A 392 3.59 -8.34 18.36
C ASP A 392 3.94 -6.85 18.36
N ASP A 393 3.02 -5.99 18.83
CA ASP A 393 3.26 -4.55 19.00
C ASP A 393 4.33 -4.29 20.07
N ASP A 394 4.22 -4.93 21.24
CA ASP A 394 5.24 -4.84 22.29
C ASP A 394 6.61 -5.31 21.80
N ALA A 395 6.66 -6.44 21.08
CA ALA A 395 7.87 -6.97 20.49
C ALA A 395 8.50 -5.97 19.49
N MET A 396 7.69 -5.33 18.65
CA MET A 396 8.16 -4.34 17.68
C MET A 396 8.65 -3.06 18.34
N ARG A 397 7.97 -2.57 19.37
CA ARG A 397 8.39 -1.39 20.14
C ARG A 397 9.68 -1.65 20.90
N MET A 398 9.80 -2.80 21.57
CA MET A 398 11.00 -3.19 22.28
C MET A 398 12.19 -3.37 21.32
N ARG A 399 11.97 -3.98 20.14
CA ARG A 399 12.98 -4.02 19.06
C ARG A 399 13.43 -2.61 18.65
N THR A 400 12.49 -1.68 18.52
CA THR A 400 12.80 -0.29 18.14
C THR A 400 13.62 0.42 19.23
N MET A 401 13.26 0.21 20.49
CA MET A 401 13.97 0.74 21.66
C MET A 401 15.40 0.20 21.74
N LEU A 402 15.60 -1.13 21.61
CA LEU A 402 16.93 -1.74 21.58
C LEU A 402 17.82 -1.15 20.47
N ARG A 403 17.25 -0.90 19.29
CA ARG A 403 17.99 -0.26 18.19
C ARG A 403 18.34 1.20 18.51
N LYS A 404 17.38 2.00 18.97
CA LYS A 404 17.58 3.45 19.14
C LYS A 404 18.41 3.79 20.38
N ASP A 405 18.14 3.13 21.49
CA ASP A 405 18.64 3.52 22.80
C ASP A 405 19.90 2.73 23.19
N PHE A 406 20.04 1.52 22.62
CA PHE A 406 21.16 0.63 22.92
C PHE A 406 22.01 0.30 21.68
N MET A 407 21.64 0.78 20.48
CA MET A 407 22.35 0.48 19.24
C MET A 407 22.49 -1.03 19.01
N VAL A 408 21.42 -1.79 19.29
CA VAL A 408 21.34 -3.24 19.10
C VAL A 408 20.23 -3.58 18.11
N GLU A 409 20.58 -4.21 16.99
CA GLU A 409 19.61 -4.65 15.99
C GLU A 409 19.27 -6.13 16.15
N VAL A 410 18.13 -6.42 16.79
CA VAL A 410 17.67 -7.79 17.02
C VAL A 410 16.15 -7.91 16.81
N PRO A 411 15.64 -8.90 16.07
CA PRO A 411 14.22 -9.24 16.01
C PRO A 411 13.74 -9.84 17.32
N ILE A 412 12.50 -9.49 17.70
CA ILE A 412 11.80 -10.08 18.84
C ILE A 412 10.56 -10.79 18.33
N TYR A 413 10.40 -12.05 18.73
CA TYR A 413 9.23 -12.89 18.48
C TYR A 413 8.34 -12.90 19.73
N TYR A 414 7.05 -12.63 19.54
CA TYR A 414 6.05 -12.84 20.57
C TYR A 414 5.34 -14.18 20.34
N ASN A 415 5.36 -15.05 21.35
CA ASN A 415 4.65 -16.31 21.30
C ASN A 415 3.17 -16.10 21.70
N SER A 416 2.33 -15.83 20.70
CA SER A 416 0.90 -15.49 20.88
C SER A 416 0.00 -16.68 21.24
N ARG A 417 0.46 -17.92 21.02
CA ARG A 417 -0.37 -19.11 21.22
C ARG A 417 -0.21 -19.67 22.63
N ARG A 418 -1.23 -19.44 23.45
CA ARG A 418 -1.72 -20.45 24.40
C ARG A 418 -2.34 -21.57 23.57
N VAL A 419 -1.55 -22.56 23.15
CA VAL A 419 -2.14 -23.81 22.66
C VAL A 419 -2.92 -24.38 23.85
N GLU A 420 -4.21 -24.67 23.67
CA GLU A 420 -5.00 -25.31 24.73
C GLU A 420 -4.26 -26.58 25.16
N ALA A 421 -3.90 -26.66 26.46
CA ALA A 421 -3.11 -27.70 27.10
C ALA A 421 -1.55 -27.61 27.08
N GLN A 422 -0.92 -26.55 26.53
CA GLN A 422 0.55 -26.39 26.66
C GLN A 422 0.91 -25.37 27.75
N GLU A 423 1.61 -25.82 28.80
CA GLU A 423 2.17 -24.92 29.82
C GLU A 423 3.24 -24.02 29.21
N MET A 424 3.16 -22.72 29.51
CA MET A 424 4.20 -21.77 29.07
C MET A 424 5.50 -22.06 29.80
N ALA A 425 6.59 -22.12 29.04
CA ALA A 425 7.92 -22.25 29.62
C ALA A 425 8.22 -21.02 30.51
N LYS A 426 8.80 -21.28 31.68
CA LYS A 426 9.07 -20.28 32.72
C LYS A 426 10.55 -19.99 32.82
N ASP A 427 10.88 -18.76 33.18
CA ASP A 427 12.25 -18.40 33.53
C ASP A 427 12.63 -18.89 34.95
N LYS A 428 13.87 -18.64 35.37
CA LYS A 428 14.38 -19.03 36.70
C LYS A 428 13.59 -18.45 37.88
N ASN A 429 12.82 -17.38 37.67
CA ASN A 429 12.00 -16.73 38.70
C ASN A 429 10.55 -17.25 38.70
N GLY A 430 10.19 -18.11 37.74
CA GLY A 430 8.85 -18.66 37.60
C GLY A 430 7.91 -17.83 36.72
N ASP A 431 8.40 -16.76 36.09
CA ASP A 431 7.63 -15.92 35.18
C ASP A 431 7.53 -16.56 33.79
N ALA A 432 6.38 -16.40 33.12
CA ALA A 432 6.17 -16.98 31.79
C ALA A 432 7.02 -16.25 30.74
N VAL A 433 7.80 -17.00 29.95
CA VAL A 433 8.58 -16.47 28.84
C VAL A 433 7.69 -16.39 27.60
N THR A 434 7.26 -15.17 27.28
CA THR A 434 6.39 -14.88 26.13
C THR A 434 7.14 -14.26 24.95
N GLY A 435 8.29 -13.63 25.20
CA GLY A 435 9.14 -12.97 24.21
C GLY A 435 10.45 -13.72 23.98
N TYR A 436 10.91 -13.75 22.73
CA TYR A 436 12.18 -14.37 22.35
C TYR A 436 12.95 -13.46 21.40
N VAL A 437 14.25 -13.28 21.61
CA VAL A 437 15.11 -12.67 20.61
C VAL A 437 15.55 -13.72 19.59
N ARG A 438 15.59 -13.35 18.30
CA ARG A 438 16.21 -14.17 17.26
C ARG A 438 17.59 -13.59 16.94
N ILE A 439 18.65 -14.14 17.50
CA ILE A 439 20.00 -13.72 17.18
C ILE A 439 20.55 -14.49 15.99
N SER A 440 21.46 -13.87 15.25
CA SER A 440 22.21 -14.50 14.16
C SER A 440 23.71 -14.26 14.32
N HIS A 441 24.53 -15.20 13.85
CA HIS A 441 25.98 -15.01 13.75
C HIS A 441 26.45 -15.10 12.30
N GLN A 442 27.31 -14.18 11.90
CA GLN A 442 27.93 -14.13 10.58
C GLN A 442 29.41 -13.78 10.71
N VAL A 443 30.16 -13.94 9.61
CA VAL A 443 31.63 -13.79 9.56
C VAL A 443 32.20 -12.49 10.12
N TYR A 444 31.38 -11.43 10.16
CA TYR A 444 31.75 -10.11 10.64
C TYR A 444 31.35 -9.84 12.10
N ASN A 445 30.56 -10.72 12.72
CA ASN A 445 30.13 -10.53 14.10
C ASN A 445 31.26 -10.86 15.08
N VAL A 446 31.25 -10.16 16.20
CA VAL A 446 32.19 -10.35 17.31
C VAL A 446 31.43 -10.59 18.62
N THR A 447 32.10 -11.12 19.64
CA THR A 447 31.46 -11.44 20.93
C THR A 447 30.80 -10.22 21.56
N GLU A 448 31.44 -9.06 21.42
CA GLU A 448 31.00 -7.76 21.96
C GLU A 448 29.61 -7.35 21.44
N ASP A 449 29.23 -7.76 20.23
CA ASP A 449 27.88 -7.50 19.68
C ASP A 449 26.80 -8.14 20.57
N TYR A 450 27.05 -9.36 21.05
CA TYR A 450 26.13 -10.12 21.88
C TYR A 450 26.19 -9.69 23.34
N GLU A 451 27.36 -9.30 23.83
CA GLU A 451 27.49 -8.70 25.17
C GLU A 451 26.73 -7.38 25.27
N LYS A 452 26.74 -6.58 24.19
CA LYS A 452 25.93 -5.36 24.13
C LYS A 452 24.43 -5.65 24.24
N LEU A 453 23.95 -6.69 23.57
CA LEU A 453 22.56 -7.16 23.71
C LEU A 453 22.27 -7.67 25.14
N ARG A 454 23.18 -8.48 25.70
CA ARG A 454 23.10 -8.98 27.08
C ARG A 454 22.91 -7.83 28.07
N ASP A 455 23.80 -6.85 27.99
CA ASP A 455 23.88 -5.73 28.93
C ASP A 455 22.70 -4.78 28.78
N ALA A 456 22.22 -4.56 27.54
CA ALA A 456 20.99 -3.81 27.29
C ALA A 456 19.78 -4.45 27.98
N VAL A 457 19.58 -5.76 27.80
CA VAL A 457 18.46 -6.47 28.43
C VAL A 457 18.61 -6.54 29.96
N ASN A 458 19.83 -6.79 30.47
CA ASN A 458 20.10 -6.78 31.90
C ASN A 458 19.78 -5.42 32.53
N LYS A 459 20.12 -4.33 31.84
CA LYS A 459 19.78 -2.97 32.28
C LYS A 459 18.27 -2.76 32.35
N LEU A 460 17.51 -3.19 31.34
CA LEU A 460 16.05 -3.09 31.35
C LEU A 460 15.44 -3.85 32.54
N VAL A 461 15.92 -5.06 32.81
CA VAL A 461 15.48 -5.86 33.97
C VAL A 461 15.81 -5.14 35.28
N ALA A 462 17.03 -4.63 35.44
CA ALA A 462 17.46 -3.91 36.64
C ALA A 462 16.66 -2.62 36.87
N ASP A 463 16.29 -1.92 35.81
CA ASP A 463 15.48 -0.70 35.84
C ASP A 463 13.97 -1.00 36.06
N GLY A 464 13.59 -2.28 36.25
CA GLY A 464 12.19 -2.70 36.42
C GLY A 464 11.33 -2.35 35.20
N PHE A 465 11.89 -2.39 34.00
CA PHE A 465 11.18 -2.11 32.77
C PHE A 465 10.19 -3.24 32.43
N THR A 466 9.03 -2.84 31.90
CA THR A 466 8.01 -3.74 31.34
C THR A 466 7.57 -3.21 29.98
N SER A 467 7.31 -4.08 29.01
CA SER A 467 6.98 -3.69 27.64
C SER A 467 5.72 -2.81 27.55
N SER A 468 4.80 -2.97 28.51
CA SER A 468 3.61 -2.14 28.68
C SER A 468 3.93 -0.64 28.82
N LYS A 469 5.12 -0.27 29.33
CA LYS A 469 5.57 1.13 29.40
C LYS A 469 5.77 1.77 28.02
N LEU A 470 5.94 0.97 26.97
CA LEU A 470 6.07 1.45 25.59
C LEU A 470 4.71 1.69 24.92
N ARG A 471 3.60 1.26 25.53
CA ARG A 471 2.26 1.46 24.99
C ARG A 471 1.83 2.92 25.17
N PRO A 472 1.12 3.53 24.22
CA PRO A 472 0.57 4.88 24.38
C PRO A 472 -0.31 4.95 25.63
N SER A 473 -0.05 5.91 26.52
CA SER A 473 -0.83 6.07 27.76
C SER A 473 -2.27 6.50 27.46
N GLN A 474 -3.26 5.70 27.89
CA GLN A 474 -4.66 6.11 27.95
C GLN A 474 -4.80 7.22 29.01
N LYS A 475 -4.88 8.49 28.60
CA LYS A 475 -5.21 9.58 29.52
C LYS A 475 -6.69 9.54 29.88
N ILE A 476 -7.00 9.06 31.09
CA ILE A 476 -8.25 9.37 31.80
C ILE A 476 -8.21 10.87 32.17
N LYS A 477 -9.12 11.67 31.61
CA LYS A 477 -9.24 13.10 31.94
C LYS A 477 -9.99 13.28 33.26
N THR A 478 -9.27 13.53 34.36
CA THR A 478 -9.77 14.31 35.51
C THR A 478 -9.05 15.67 35.50
N GLY A 479 -9.82 16.76 35.60
CA GLY A 479 -9.34 18.11 35.27
C GLY A 479 -8.56 18.83 36.37
N LYS A 480 -7.48 19.53 35.98
CA LYS A 480 -7.18 20.98 36.21
C LYS A 480 -5.78 21.32 35.68
N ARG A 481 -5.63 22.53 35.15
CA ARG A 481 -4.48 23.10 34.40
C ARG A 481 -3.16 23.16 35.18
N ALA A 482 -2.02 22.91 34.50
CA ALA A 482 -0.94 23.90 34.21
C ALA A 482 0.32 23.23 33.60
N GLY A 483 0.93 23.88 32.60
CA GLY A 483 2.40 23.88 32.36
C GLY A 483 3.01 22.86 31.38
N ASN A 484 3.46 23.38 30.24
CA ASN A 484 4.50 22.93 29.29
C ASN A 484 5.29 21.62 29.56
N ASP A 485 5.28 20.71 28.58
CA ASP A 485 6.43 20.48 27.66
C ASP A 485 6.08 19.33 26.70
N GLY A 486 6.28 19.54 25.40
CA GLY A 486 5.91 18.62 24.34
C GLY A 486 7.13 17.95 23.72
N LEU A 487 7.04 16.64 23.48
CA LEU A 487 7.68 15.95 22.35
C LEU A 487 7.06 14.57 22.11
N MET A 488 6.88 14.28 20.82
CA MET A 488 6.09 13.21 20.22
C MET A 488 6.68 11.80 20.34
N ASN A 489 5.82 10.77 20.35
CA ASN A 489 5.94 9.60 19.45
C ASN A 489 4.66 8.73 19.50
N ILE A 490 3.94 8.62 18.38
CA ILE A 490 3.02 7.50 18.10
C ILE A 490 3.24 7.03 16.67
N ALA A 491 3.70 5.79 16.58
CA ALA A 491 3.48 4.84 15.49
C ALA A 491 3.27 3.46 16.13
N ALA A 492 2.60 2.58 15.38
CA ALA A 492 2.17 1.22 15.69
C ALA A 492 0.80 1.13 16.42
N ASN A 493 -0.20 0.65 15.69
CA ASN A 493 -1.17 -0.33 16.19
C ASN A 493 -2.00 -0.87 15.02
N GLN A 494 -1.66 -2.08 14.57
CA GLN A 494 -2.56 -3.03 13.95
C GLN A 494 -2.33 -4.37 14.64
N HIS A 495 -3.41 -5.14 14.80
CA HIS A 495 -3.51 -6.52 15.30
C HIS A 495 -3.94 -6.70 16.76
N SER A 496 -5.26 -6.64 16.98
CA SER A 496 -5.95 -7.61 17.84
C SER A 496 -7.45 -7.68 17.51
N VAL A 497 -7.89 -8.65 16.69
CA VAL A 497 -9.21 -9.27 16.87
C VAL A 497 -9.14 -10.72 16.37
N GLY A 498 -9.27 -11.68 17.29
CA GLY A 498 -9.42 -13.09 16.93
C GLY A 498 -9.52 -14.01 18.14
N ARG A 499 -10.77 -14.34 18.52
CA ARG A 499 -11.33 -15.55 19.19
C ARG A 499 -12.55 -15.09 20.01
N TYR A 500 -13.74 -15.67 19.90
CA TYR A 500 -14.04 -17.08 20.20
C TYR A 500 -15.25 -17.65 19.41
N VAL A 501 -15.06 -18.91 18.99
CA VAL A 501 -15.92 -20.12 19.08
C VAL A 501 -17.31 -20.17 18.40
N VAL A 502 -17.35 -21.05 17.40
CA VAL A 502 -18.54 -21.78 16.92
C VAL A 502 -18.58 -23.12 17.64
N ALA A 503 -19.73 -23.46 18.23
CA ALA A 503 -20.06 -24.84 18.59
C ALA A 503 -21.53 -25.10 18.22
N ASP A 504 -21.70 -26.10 17.34
CA ASP A 504 -22.78 -27.06 17.14
C ASP A 504 -24.27 -26.64 17.21
N TYR A 505 -25.03 -26.94 16.14
CA TYR A 505 -26.15 -27.90 16.13
C TYR A 505 -26.79 -27.98 14.72
N LEU A 506 -26.57 -29.11 14.04
CA LEU A 506 -27.50 -29.82 13.12
C LEU A 506 -27.60 -31.22 13.75
N ASP A 507 -28.71 -31.92 13.95
CA ASP A 507 -29.96 -32.11 13.22
C ASP A 507 -30.94 -32.88 14.17
N VAL A 508 -32.13 -33.25 13.69
CA VAL A 508 -33.16 -34.18 14.26
C VAL A 508 -34.52 -33.52 14.62
N ASP A 509 -35.35 -33.45 13.57
CA ASP A 509 -36.65 -34.12 13.40
C ASP A 509 -37.96 -33.58 14.03
N ARG A 510 -39.00 -33.76 13.20
CA ARG A 510 -40.43 -33.44 13.29
C ARG A 510 -41.13 -33.90 14.57
N ARG A 511 -42.00 -33.04 15.13
CA ARG A 511 -43.46 -33.28 15.23
C ARG A 511 -44.24 -32.17 15.95
N ASP A 512 -45.47 -32.01 15.49
CA ASP A 512 -46.68 -31.52 16.16
C ASP A 512 -46.99 -30.01 16.27
N SER A 513 -47.72 -29.61 15.22
CA SER A 513 -48.87 -28.71 15.22
C SER A 513 -49.94 -29.06 16.27
N GLN A 514 -50.71 -28.03 16.70
CA GLN A 514 -52.01 -28.03 17.39
C GLN A 514 -52.08 -28.17 18.94
N ARG A 515 -52.53 -27.09 19.60
CA ARG A 515 -53.86 -26.94 20.25
C ARG A 515 -53.96 -25.55 20.94
N CYS A 516 -54.86 -24.67 20.50
CA CYS A 516 -56.17 -24.39 21.13
C CYS A 516 -56.09 -24.26 22.67
N GLY A 517 -56.46 -23.17 23.35
CA GLY A 517 -57.50 -22.19 23.07
C GLY A 517 -58.53 -22.21 24.21
N SER A 518 -58.67 -21.06 24.91
CA SER A 518 -59.86 -20.54 25.63
C SER A 518 -60.10 -20.80 27.15
N ALA A 519 -60.72 -19.75 27.73
CA ALA A 519 -61.44 -19.60 29.02
C ALA A 519 -60.57 -19.15 30.23
N LEU A 520 -60.85 -18.07 30.98
CA LEU A 520 -62.11 -17.42 31.34
C LEU A 520 -61.99 -15.90 31.60
N ARG A 521 -63.00 -15.15 31.17
CA ARG A 521 -63.48 -13.90 31.80
C ARG A 521 -64.25 -14.23 33.09
N ARG A 522 -64.18 -13.35 34.11
CA ARG A 522 -65.33 -12.81 34.88
C ARG A 522 -64.81 -11.79 35.90
N ALA A 523 -65.17 -10.52 35.72
CA ALA A 523 -66.07 -9.72 36.59
C ALA A 523 -65.27 -9.06 37.74
N GLY A 524 -65.27 -7.75 37.97
CA GLY A 524 -66.32 -6.74 37.78
C GLY A 524 -66.91 -6.40 39.15
N ASP A 525 -66.92 -5.10 39.48
CA ASP A 525 -67.55 -4.42 40.64
C ASP A 525 -66.63 -4.22 41.88
N GLN A 526 -66.55 -3.06 42.55
CA GLN A 526 -67.46 -1.91 42.63
C GLN A 526 -66.73 -0.67 43.21
N ALA A 527 -67.25 0.52 42.90
CA ALA A 527 -66.77 1.82 43.37
C ALA A 527 -67.64 2.40 44.50
N ALA A 528 -66.99 3.17 45.38
CA ALA A 528 -67.37 4.45 46.00
C ALA A 528 -68.56 4.62 47.01
N GLU A 529 -68.36 5.66 47.85
CA GLU A 529 -69.27 6.47 48.71
C GLU A 529 -69.44 6.05 50.20
N GLU A 530 -69.47 6.94 51.23
CA GLU A 530 -69.31 8.41 51.39
C GLU A 530 -69.30 8.79 52.91
N LYS A 531 -68.82 10.03 53.21
CA LYS A 531 -69.21 10.98 54.31
C LYS A 531 -68.83 10.68 55.79
N ASP A 532 -68.48 11.64 56.67
CA ASP A 532 -68.70 13.10 56.69
C ASP A 532 -67.82 13.90 57.70
N LEU A 533 -67.63 15.19 57.39
CA LEU A 533 -67.56 16.43 58.22
C LEU A 533 -66.47 16.72 59.31
N SER A 534 -65.60 17.69 59.02
CA SER A 534 -65.63 19.11 59.51
C SER A 534 -64.26 19.72 59.90
N GLY A 535 -64.03 20.98 59.49
CA GLY A 535 -63.19 21.95 60.24
C GLY A 535 -61.87 22.45 59.64
N GLY A 536 -61.91 23.58 58.93
CA GLY A 536 -61.13 24.79 59.29
C GLY A 536 -59.61 24.90 59.04
N SER A 537 -59.27 25.62 57.97
CA SER A 537 -58.28 26.74 57.90
C SER A 537 -56.75 26.50 57.91
N SER A 538 -56.14 27.12 56.88
CA SER A 538 -54.84 27.82 56.85
C SER A 538 -53.54 27.06 56.52
N THR A 539 -53.09 27.29 55.28
CA THR A 539 -51.75 27.77 54.89
C THR A 539 -50.50 27.06 55.44
N MET A 540 -49.91 26.16 54.64
CA MET A 540 -48.53 26.25 54.12
C MET A 540 -48.15 24.95 53.39
N GLY A 541 -47.47 25.06 52.24
CA GLY A 541 -46.67 23.95 51.70
C GLY A 541 -47.24 23.13 50.54
N ARG A 542 -47.97 23.75 49.60
CA ARG A 542 -48.31 23.10 48.31
C ARG A 542 -47.98 23.98 47.11
N ASN A 543 -46.75 24.52 47.10
CA ASN A 543 -46.20 25.33 46.01
C ASN A 543 -44.83 24.85 45.47
N HIS A 544 -44.31 23.69 45.89
CA HIS A 544 -42.98 23.23 45.45
C HIS A 544 -42.96 22.03 44.50
N LEU A 545 -44.09 21.38 44.20
CA LEU A 545 -44.09 20.19 43.33
C LEU A 545 -44.72 20.40 41.94
N CYS A 546 -45.63 21.36 41.78
CA CYS A 546 -46.17 21.75 40.46
C CYS A 546 -45.32 22.81 39.75
N LEU A 547 -44.52 23.60 40.50
CA LEU A 547 -43.57 24.56 39.93
C LEU A 547 -42.32 23.89 39.36
N VAL A 548 -41.84 22.80 39.98
CA VAL A 548 -40.64 22.07 39.52
C VAL A 548 -40.93 21.26 38.25
N THR A 549 -42.15 20.75 38.08
CA THR A 549 -42.56 20.05 36.86
C THR A 549 -42.90 21.00 35.71
N CYS A 550 -43.45 22.18 35.98
CA CYS A 550 -43.63 23.21 34.95
C CYS A 550 -42.31 23.91 34.57
N LEU A 551 -41.35 24.07 35.49
CA LEU A 551 -40.02 24.62 35.19
C LEU A 551 -39.12 23.64 34.43
N TRP A 552 -39.32 22.33 34.56
CA TRP A 552 -38.63 21.34 33.72
C TRP A 552 -39.18 21.27 32.30
N ILE A 553 -40.50 21.47 32.12
CA ILE A 553 -41.11 21.54 30.78
C ILE A 553 -40.80 22.89 30.12
N LEU A 554 -40.67 23.99 30.87
CA LEU A 554 -40.19 25.26 30.32
C LEU A 554 -38.66 25.31 30.10
N SER A 555 -37.84 24.57 30.85
CA SER A 555 -36.38 24.54 30.59
C SER A 555 -36.02 23.64 29.39
N CYS A 556 -36.83 22.63 29.08
CA CYS A 556 -36.68 21.83 27.85
C CYS A 556 -37.26 22.52 26.61
N ALA A 557 -38.02 23.60 26.74
CA ALA A 557 -38.52 24.40 25.62
C ALA A 557 -37.58 25.55 25.20
N VAL A 558 -36.43 25.72 25.87
CA VAL A 558 -35.48 26.84 25.62
C VAL A 558 -34.18 26.37 24.93
N LEU A 559 -34.15 25.19 24.30
CA LEU A 559 -33.02 24.77 23.45
C LEU A 559 -33.43 24.40 22.02
N LEU A 560 -34.46 25.06 21.47
CA LEU A 560 -34.57 25.27 20.03
C LEU A 560 -33.96 26.63 19.71
N HIS A 561 -32.64 26.68 19.59
CA HIS A 561 -31.98 27.82 18.94
C HIS A 561 -32.16 27.67 17.43
N ALA A 562 -33.35 28.01 16.93
CA ALA A 562 -33.46 28.40 15.53
C ALA A 562 -32.66 29.69 15.36
N SER A 563 -31.69 29.70 14.45
CA SER A 563 -30.92 30.90 14.15
C SER A 563 -31.88 32.03 13.74
N PRO A 564 -31.69 33.29 14.21
CA PRO A 564 -32.64 34.40 14.02
C PRO A 564 -33.00 34.75 12.56
N ASP A 565 -32.26 34.19 11.61
CA ASP A 565 -32.24 34.49 10.17
C ASP A 565 -32.69 33.31 9.29
N GLY A 566 -33.13 32.20 9.87
CA GLY A 566 -33.77 31.09 9.13
C GLY A 566 -32.83 30.23 8.26
N LEU A 567 -31.53 30.48 8.31
CA LEU A 567 -30.52 29.71 7.56
C LEU A 567 -30.12 28.45 8.34
N LEU A 568 -30.12 27.29 7.68
CA LEU A 568 -29.61 26.05 8.24
C LEU A 568 -28.10 26.01 8.10
N ARG A 569 -27.39 26.11 9.22
CA ARG A 569 -25.93 26.15 9.28
C ARG A 569 -25.35 24.84 9.77
N ILE A 570 -24.30 24.39 9.10
CA ILE A 570 -23.52 23.22 9.47
C ILE A 570 -22.08 23.70 9.61
N SER A 571 -21.60 23.75 10.85
CA SER A 571 -20.21 24.11 11.12
C SER A 571 -19.28 23.03 10.57
N LEU A 572 -18.27 23.47 9.81
CA LEU A 572 -17.23 22.62 9.29
C LEU A 572 -15.99 22.73 10.18
N ASN A 573 -15.51 21.58 10.64
CA ASN A 573 -14.28 21.46 11.38
C ASN A 573 -13.12 21.33 10.38
N LYS A 574 -12.14 22.24 10.49
CA LYS A 574 -10.90 22.14 9.73
C LYS A 574 -9.90 21.29 10.50
N LYS A 575 -9.32 20.29 9.85
CA LYS A 575 -8.12 19.60 10.37
C LYS A 575 -6.91 20.07 9.58
N ARG A 576 -5.83 20.39 10.30
CA ARG A 576 -4.55 20.76 9.66
C ARG A 576 -4.06 19.59 8.80
N LEU A 577 -3.68 19.91 7.57
CA LEU A 577 -2.98 18.97 6.70
C LEU A 577 -1.60 18.71 7.31
N ASP A 578 -1.31 17.45 7.61
CA ASP A 578 -0.01 17.04 8.13
C ASP A 578 0.71 16.18 7.10
N LYS A 579 2.05 16.20 7.12
CA LYS A 579 2.86 15.45 6.15
C LYS A 579 2.56 13.95 6.14
N LYS A 580 2.11 13.37 7.27
CA LYS A 580 1.80 11.93 7.33
C LYS A 580 0.52 11.61 6.57
N THR A 581 -0.50 12.44 6.69
CA THR A 581 -1.74 12.34 5.92
C THR A 581 -1.43 12.47 4.42
N LEU A 582 -0.54 13.40 4.07
CA LEU A 582 -0.11 13.65 2.71
C LEU A 582 0.77 12.53 2.12
N ASP A 583 1.74 12.00 2.88
CA ASP A 583 2.51 10.83 2.47
C ASP A 583 1.63 9.57 2.36
N GLY A 584 0.56 9.50 3.17
CA GLY A 584 -0.53 8.54 2.99
C GLY A 584 -1.26 8.71 1.65
N ALA A 585 -1.51 9.95 1.23
CA ALA A 585 -2.07 10.30 -0.08
C ALA A 585 -1.21 9.77 -1.22
N LYS A 586 0.11 9.94 -1.11
CA LYS A 586 1.08 9.43 -2.10
C LYS A 586 0.99 7.91 -2.26
N LEU A 587 1.03 7.19 -1.14
CA LEU A 587 0.93 5.72 -1.15
C LEU A 587 -0.40 5.22 -1.72
N ALA A 588 -1.52 5.89 -1.38
CA ALA A 588 -2.83 5.55 -1.93
C ALA A 588 -2.95 5.84 -3.43
N ARG A 589 -2.35 6.94 -3.91
CA ARG A 589 -2.28 7.26 -5.35
C ARG A 589 -1.45 6.22 -6.10
N GLU A 590 -0.28 5.83 -5.59
CA GLU A 590 0.53 4.73 -6.17
C GLU A 590 -0.24 3.41 -6.26
N GLU A 591 -1.05 3.08 -5.25
CA GLU A 591 -1.95 1.92 -5.27
C GLU A 591 -3.04 2.06 -6.34
N SER A 592 -3.65 3.25 -6.49
CA SER A 592 -4.71 3.52 -7.46
C SER A 592 -4.22 3.51 -8.93
N HIS A 593 -3.02 4.02 -9.20
CA HIS A 593 -2.41 4.00 -10.55
C HIS A 593 -2.14 2.57 -11.03
N ARG A 594 -1.90 1.63 -10.12
CA ARG A 594 -1.78 0.19 -10.44
C ARG A 594 -3.12 -0.49 -10.70
N LEU A 595 -4.22 0.05 -10.17
CA LEU A 595 -5.58 -0.49 -10.30
C LEU A 595 -6.34 0.04 -11.53
N ARG A 596 -5.96 1.21 -12.09
CA ARG A 596 -6.57 1.79 -13.31
C ARG A 596 -6.24 1.04 -14.62
N ALA A 597 -5.49 -0.04 -14.56
CA ALA A 597 -5.23 -0.93 -15.70
C ALA A 597 -6.42 -1.86 -16.04
N ASP A 598 -7.43 -1.95 -15.16
CA ASP A 598 -8.66 -2.70 -15.42
C ASP A 598 -9.86 -1.76 -15.55
N GLY A 599 -10.57 -1.87 -16.68
CA GLY A 599 -11.62 -0.95 -17.12
C GLY A 599 -12.75 -0.74 -16.11
N LEU A 600 -12.93 0.51 -15.68
CA LEU A 600 -14.19 1.04 -15.17
C LEU A 600 -14.89 1.78 -16.32
N GLY A 601 -16.22 1.64 -16.39
CA GLY A 601 -17.04 2.13 -17.50
C GLY A 601 -16.77 3.60 -17.84
N ASP A 602 -16.78 3.88 -19.16
CA ASP A 602 -16.37 5.11 -19.85
C ASP A 602 -17.00 6.43 -19.34
N ASP A 603 -17.83 6.45 -18.29
CA ASP A 603 -18.68 7.60 -17.91
C ASP A 603 -18.36 8.41 -16.64
N ILE A 604 -17.48 7.94 -15.75
CA ILE A 604 -17.20 8.61 -14.46
C ILE A 604 -15.80 9.24 -14.46
N VAL A 605 -15.70 10.53 -14.11
CA VAL A 605 -14.41 11.20 -13.88
C VAL A 605 -13.98 10.90 -12.44
N PRO A 606 -12.81 10.28 -12.21
CA PRO A 606 -12.35 9.96 -10.86
C PRO A 606 -11.74 11.21 -10.21
N LEU A 607 -12.60 12.04 -9.61
CA LEU A 607 -12.24 13.31 -8.97
C LEU A 607 -11.68 13.14 -7.54
N ASP A 608 -11.87 11.95 -7.00
CA ASP A 608 -11.94 11.76 -5.56
C ASP A 608 -10.59 11.46 -4.90
N ASN A 609 -9.95 12.50 -4.37
CA ASN A 609 -8.71 12.42 -3.58
C ASN A 609 -8.91 12.86 -2.12
N TYR A 610 -9.61 12.06 -1.32
CA TYR A 610 -10.01 12.45 0.04
C TYR A 610 -8.88 12.59 1.07
N LEU A 611 -7.64 12.25 0.70
CA LEU A 611 -6.50 12.34 1.60
C LEU A 611 -5.92 13.74 1.70
N ASP A 612 -6.27 14.65 0.79
CA ASP A 612 -5.94 16.07 0.95
C ASP A 612 -7.04 16.89 1.62
N THR A 613 -8.28 16.37 1.74
CA THR A 613 -9.43 17.10 2.28
C THR A 613 -9.24 17.60 3.71
N GLN A 614 -9.54 18.88 3.94
CA GLN A 614 -9.34 19.54 5.24
C GLN A 614 -10.62 19.75 6.06
N TYR A 615 -11.80 19.72 5.44
CA TYR A 615 -13.06 20.14 6.06
C TYR A 615 -14.04 18.99 6.22
N PHE A 616 -14.57 18.84 7.43
CA PHE A 616 -15.50 17.78 7.81
C PHE A 616 -16.65 18.35 8.62
N GLY A 617 -17.83 17.75 8.54
CA GLY A 617 -18.91 18.06 9.47
C GLY A 617 -19.58 16.79 10.00
N GLU A 618 -20.52 16.97 10.92
CA GLU A 618 -21.23 15.86 11.55
C GLU A 618 -22.64 15.69 11.00
N ILE A 619 -23.03 14.43 10.80
CA ILE A 619 -24.42 14.02 10.50
C ILE A 619 -24.85 12.93 11.47
N GLY A 620 -26.16 12.79 11.68
CA GLY A 620 -26.75 11.68 12.42
C GLY A 620 -27.53 10.75 11.51
N ILE A 621 -27.42 9.43 11.66
CA ILE A 621 -28.22 8.46 10.88
C ILE A 621 -29.00 7.55 11.83
N GLY A 622 -30.31 7.50 11.65
CA GLY A 622 -31.23 6.65 12.42
C GLY A 622 -32.03 7.37 13.51
N THR A 623 -32.90 6.60 14.17
CA THR A 623 -33.71 7.06 15.32
C THR A 623 -33.56 6.12 16.52
N PRO A 624 -32.83 6.50 17.58
CA PRO A 624 -32.16 7.80 17.76
C PRO A 624 -30.98 8.01 16.79
N PRO A 625 -30.59 9.26 16.49
CA PRO A 625 -29.48 9.57 15.59
C PRO A 625 -28.15 8.96 16.05
N GLN A 626 -27.44 8.30 15.13
CA GLN A 626 -26.07 7.82 15.32
C GLN A 626 -25.12 8.74 14.57
N ASN A 627 -24.18 9.38 15.27
CA ASN A 627 -23.35 10.43 14.68
C ASN A 627 -22.19 9.87 13.84
N PHE A 628 -21.90 10.53 12.72
CA PHE A 628 -20.79 10.27 11.82
C PHE A 628 -20.14 11.58 11.38
N THR A 629 -18.82 11.61 11.38
CA THR A 629 -18.04 12.67 10.72
C THR A 629 -17.98 12.38 9.23
N VAL A 630 -18.42 13.29 8.38
CA VAL A 630 -18.42 13.10 6.92
C VAL A 630 -17.75 14.23 6.17
N ILE A 631 -17.23 13.91 4.99
CA ILE A 631 -16.91 14.92 3.97
C ILE A 631 -18.21 15.28 3.26
N PHE A 632 -18.49 16.59 3.16
CA PHE A 632 -19.55 17.10 2.31
C PHE A 632 -18.95 17.36 0.93
N ASP A 633 -19.27 16.49 -0.01
CA ASP A 633 -18.49 16.33 -1.24
C ASP A 633 -19.32 16.66 -2.48
N THR A 634 -18.99 17.73 -3.19
CA THR A 634 -19.67 18.09 -4.44
C THR A 634 -19.17 17.30 -5.66
N GLY A 635 -18.05 16.57 -5.54
CA GLY A 635 -17.51 15.66 -6.55
C GLY A 635 -18.24 14.31 -6.64
N SER A 636 -18.91 13.87 -5.57
CA SER A 636 -19.67 12.61 -5.52
C SER A 636 -21.15 12.80 -5.14
N SER A 637 -21.98 11.76 -5.33
CA SER A 637 -23.44 11.85 -5.17
C SER A 637 -24.07 10.88 -4.17
N ASN A 638 -23.30 9.92 -3.65
CA ASN A 638 -23.80 8.93 -2.71
C ASN A 638 -23.47 9.33 -1.26
N LEU A 639 -24.41 9.06 -0.34
CA LEU A 639 -24.12 8.99 1.09
C LEU A 639 -23.67 7.57 1.44
N TRP A 640 -22.56 7.41 2.15
CA TRP A 640 -22.14 6.12 2.68
C TRP A 640 -21.45 6.25 4.03
N VAL A 641 -21.64 5.25 4.89
CA VAL A 641 -20.98 5.13 6.20
C VAL A 641 -20.63 3.67 6.52
N PRO A 642 -19.62 3.43 7.38
CA PRO A 642 -19.25 2.09 7.84
C PRO A 642 -20.40 1.35 8.48
N SER A 643 -20.63 0.10 8.09
CA SER A 643 -21.61 -0.77 8.75
C SER A 643 -20.98 -1.53 9.92
N VAL A 644 -21.78 -1.87 10.93
CA VAL A 644 -21.39 -2.93 11.89
C VAL A 644 -21.17 -4.30 11.23
N LYS A 645 -21.63 -4.47 9.99
CA LYS A 645 -21.37 -5.65 9.16
C LYS A 645 -20.01 -5.61 8.44
N CYS A 646 -19.23 -4.55 8.62
CA CYS A 646 -17.86 -4.46 8.12
C CYS A 646 -16.88 -5.14 9.08
N TYR A 647 -16.52 -6.40 8.78
CA TYR A 647 -15.69 -7.22 9.66
C TYR A 647 -14.22 -7.31 9.26
N PHE A 648 -13.92 -7.12 7.97
CA PHE A 648 -12.61 -7.50 7.40
C PHE A 648 -11.75 -6.30 6.97
N SER A 649 -12.29 -5.08 7.00
CA SER A 649 -11.55 -3.86 6.69
C SER A 649 -11.11 -3.14 7.94
N ILE A 650 -9.82 -2.87 8.04
CA ILE A 650 -9.20 -2.20 9.20
C ILE A 650 -9.76 -0.78 9.35
N ALA A 651 -10.01 -0.08 8.23
CA ALA A 651 -10.67 1.22 8.18
C ALA A 651 -11.93 1.28 9.04
N CYS A 652 -12.84 0.30 8.92
CA CYS A 652 -14.09 0.26 9.67
C CYS A 652 -13.93 0.15 11.20
N TYR A 653 -12.78 -0.33 11.70
CA TYR A 653 -12.53 -0.41 13.15
C TYR A 653 -12.00 0.89 13.73
N LEU A 654 -11.53 1.82 12.89
CA LEU A 654 -11.07 3.15 13.27
C LEU A 654 -12.18 4.21 13.21
N HIS A 655 -13.31 3.87 12.61
CA HIS A 655 -14.44 4.77 12.34
C HIS A 655 -15.71 4.36 13.08
N HIS A 656 -16.63 5.31 13.24
CA HIS A 656 -17.98 5.03 13.72
C HIS A 656 -18.71 4.10 12.75
N ARG A 657 -19.53 3.20 13.30
CA ARG A 657 -20.25 2.18 12.51
C ARG A 657 -21.75 2.24 12.76
N TYR A 658 -22.50 2.26 11.68
CA TYR A 658 -23.95 2.28 11.66
C TYR A 658 -24.55 0.95 12.09
N LYS A 659 -25.45 1.04 13.08
CA LYS A 659 -26.19 -0.09 13.67
C LYS A 659 -27.66 -0.03 13.24
N SER A 660 -28.00 -0.72 12.16
CA SER A 660 -29.40 -0.82 11.69
C SER A 660 -30.37 -1.33 12.76
N LYS A 661 -29.97 -2.32 13.57
CA LYS A 661 -30.81 -2.84 14.67
C LYS A 661 -31.09 -1.82 15.78
N GLY A 662 -30.27 -0.77 15.89
CA GLY A 662 -30.40 0.27 16.91
C GLY A 662 -31.28 1.44 16.47
N SER A 663 -31.76 1.45 15.22
CA SER A 663 -32.59 2.51 14.66
C SER A 663 -34.02 2.04 14.42
N SER A 664 -34.98 2.78 14.96
CA SER A 664 -36.41 2.53 14.77
C SER A 664 -36.95 2.99 13.40
N SER A 665 -36.23 3.87 12.72
CA SER A 665 -36.59 4.39 11.38
C SER A 665 -35.89 3.66 10.22
N TYR A 666 -35.04 2.67 10.54
CA TYR A 666 -34.33 1.87 9.56
C TYR A 666 -35.28 1.06 8.66
N LYS A 667 -35.02 1.11 7.36
CA LYS A 667 -35.65 0.28 6.33
C LYS A 667 -34.56 -0.45 5.54
N LYS A 668 -34.71 -1.77 5.46
CA LYS A 668 -33.80 -2.63 4.70
C LYS A 668 -34.07 -2.47 3.20
N ASN A 669 -33.04 -2.13 2.43
CA ASN A 669 -33.02 -2.28 0.97
C ASN A 669 -32.20 -3.54 0.61
N GLY A 670 -30.90 -3.55 0.90
CA GLY A 670 -30.01 -4.71 0.81
C GLY A 670 -29.40 -4.99 -0.56
N GLU A 671 -29.67 -4.16 -1.56
CA GLU A 671 -29.00 -4.23 -2.88
C GLU A 671 -27.51 -3.92 -2.74
N SER A 672 -26.65 -4.79 -3.26
CA SER A 672 -25.20 -4.64 -3.18
C SER A 672 -24.68 -3.58 -4.14
N CYS A 673 -23.66 -2.85 -3.74
CA CYS A 673 -23.01 -1.84 -4.58
C CYS A 673 -21.52 -1.72 -4.27
N SER A 674 -20.78 -1.17 -5.23
CA SER A 674 -19.38 -0.78 -5.07
C SER A 674 -19.15 0.59 -5.70
N ILE A 675 -18.35 1.41 -5.04
CA ILE A 675 -17.92 2.71 -5.58
C ILE A 675 -16.39 2.68 -5.67
N SER A 676 -15.87 3.08 -6.83
CA SER A 676 -14.44 3.26 -7.07
C SER A 676 -14.14 4.75 -7.18
N TYR A 677 -13.32 5.23 -6.25
CA TYR A 677 -12.81 6.59 -6.17
C TYR A 677 -11.41 6.68 -6.79
N GLY A 678 -10.94 7.91 -7.05
CA GLY A 678 -9.58 8.14 -7.53
C GLY A 678 -8.50 7.59 -6.59
N SER A 679 -8.74 7.66 -5.29
CA SER A 679 -7.81 7.26 -4.22
C SER A 679 -8.19 5.96 -3.49
N GLY A 680 -9.24 5.23 -3.92
CA GLY A 680 -9.66 4.01 -3.23
C GLY A 680 -10.98 3.42 -3.72
N SER A 681 -11.47 2.38 -3.05
CA SER A 681 -12.80 1.81 -3.35
C SER A 681 -13.54 1.42 -2.08
N ILE A 682 -14.86 1.37 -2.16
CA ILE A 682 -15.74 0.83 -1.12
C ILE A 682 -16.69 -0.21 -1.72
N ALA A 683 -17.10 -1.17 -0.90
CA ALA A 683 -18.18 -2.09 -1.24
C ALA A 683 -19.13 -2.30 -0.06
N GLY A 684 -20.41 -2.45 -0.35
CA GLY A 684 -21.46 -2.49 0.65
C GLY A 684 -22.81 -2.86 0.05
N PHE A 685 -23.86 -2.42 0.72
CA PHE A 685 -25.23 -2.53 0.24
C PHE A 685 -26.05 -1.32 0.66
N PHE A 686 -27.13 -1.04 -0.06
CA PHE A 686 -28.03 0.07 0.23
C PHE A 686 -28.90 -0.21 1.46
N SER A 687 -29.15 0.84 2.23
CA SER A 687 -30.06 0.91 3.36
C SER A 687 -30.79 2.26 3.31
N GLU A 688 -31.95 2.33 3.94
CA GLU A 688 -32.72 3.56 4.08
C GLU A 688 -32.91 3.89 5.56
N ASP A 689 -32.71 5.16 5.93
CA ASP A 689 -33.03 5.64 7.26
C ASP A 689 -33.27 7.17 7.26
N SER A 690 -33.59 7.75 8.41
CA SER A 690 -33.62 9.20 8.61
C SER A 690 -32.22 9.72 8.85
N VAL A 691 -31.82 10.75 8.11
CA VAL A 691 -30.51 11.41 8.23
C VAL A 691 -30.71 12.82 8.77
N LEU A 692 -30.11 13.09 9.92
CA LEU A 692 -30.04 14.38 10.57
C LEU A 692 -28.81 15.15 10.04
N VAL A 693 -29.03 16.30 9.42
CA VAL A 693 -27.97 17.22 8.95
C VAL A 693 -28.23 18.58 9.56
N GLY A 694 -27.36 19.02 10.48
CA GLY A 694 -27.68 20.13 11.38
C GLY A 694 -28.96 19.81 12.17
N ASP A 695 -29.95 20.69 12.09
CA ASP A 695 -31.27 20.48 12.70
C ASP A 695 -32.31 19.83 11.78
N LEU A 696 -31.96 19.52 10.52
CA LEU A 696 -32.90 18.93 9.55
C LEU A 696 -32.84 17.41 9.53
N ALA A 697 -33.99 16.77 9.79
CA ALA A 697 -34.15 15.33 9.63
C ALA A 697 -34.75 15.00 8.25
N VAL A 698 -33.90 14.55 7.32
CA VAL A 698 -34.31 14.04 6.00
C VAL A 698 -34.76 12.59 6.13
N LYS A 699 -36.04 12.31 5.90
CA LYS A 699 -36.60 10.96 6.08
C LYS A 699 -36.37 10.10 4.85
N ASN A 700 -36.26 8.79 5.05
CA ASN A 700 -36.11 7.77 4.00
C ASN A 700 -34.94 8.05 3.05
N GLN A 701 -33.85 8.62 3.57
CA GLN A 701 -32.64 8.82 2.78
C GLN A 701 -31.99 7.46 2.52
N MET A 702 -31.78 7.15 1.25
CA MET A 702 -31.03 5.98 0.84
C MET A 702 -29.53 6.26 0.99
N PHE A 703 -28.79 5.32 1.57
CA PHE A 703 -27.36 5.41 1.76
C PHE A 703 -26.72 4.02 1.72
N ILE A 704 -25.39 3.97 1.63
CA ILE A 704 -24.65 2.71 1.56
C ILE A 704 -24.08 2.37 2.94
N GLU A 705 -24.40 1.19 3.42
CA GLU A 705 -23.71 0.53 4.53
C GLU A 705 -22.47 -0.17 3.97
N THR A 706 -21.27 0.38 4.20
CA THR A 706 -20.05 -0.25 3.70
C THR A 706 -19.71 -1.50 4.53
N THR A 707 -19.33 -2.57 3.84
CA THR A 707 -18.87 -3.84 4.43
C THR A 707 -17.40 -4.11 4.16
N ARG A 708 -16.82 -3.34 3.23
CA ARG A 708 -15.43 -3.43 2.83
C ARG A 708 -14.93 -2.06 2.37
N GLU A 709 -13.87 -1.60 3.02
CA GLU A 709 -13.10 -0.39 2.75
C GLU A 709 -11.62 -0.80 2.73
N PRO A 710 -11.11 -1.38 1.62
CA PRO A 710 -9.77 -1.96 1.57
C PRO A 710 -8.66 -0.92 1.42
N SER A 711 -8.99 0.28 0.94
CA SER A 711 -8.01 1.28 0.52
C SER A 711 -7.41 2.05 1.70
N LEU A 712 -6.11 2.38 1.58
CA LEU A 712 -5.35 3.09 2.60
C LEU A 712 -5.95 4.47 2.95
N THR A 713 -6.63 5.10 1.98
CA THR A 713 -7.40 6.34 2.15
C THR A 713 -8.35 6.31 3.34
N PHE A 714 -9.08 5.21 3.50
CA PHE A 714 -10.06 5.06 4.58
C PHE A 714 -9.44 4.58 5.90
N ILE A 715 -8.13 4.28 5.93
CA ILE A 715 -7.39 3.96 7.18
C ILE A 715 -6.76 5.24 7.76
N ILE A 716 -6.27 6.13 6.88
CA ILE A 716 -5.57 7.36 7.26
C ILE A 716 -6.53 8.56 7.34
N GLY A 717 -7.65 8.50 6.61
CA GLY A 717 -8.71 9.48 6.64
C GLY A 717 -9.21 9.74 8.06
N LYS A 718 -9.53 11.00 8.35
CA LYS A 718 -10.02 11.42 9.68
C LYS A 718 -11.55 11.65 9.67
N PHE A 719 -12.26 10.93 8.81
CA PHE A 719 -13.70 10.99 8.57
C PHE A 719 -14.29 9.58 8.50
N ASP A 720 -15.53 9.41 8.96
CA ASP A 720 -16.21 8.12 8.95
C ASP A 720 -16.79 7.79 7.57
N GLY A 721 -17.32 8.77 6.83
CA GLY A 721 -17.94 8.53 5.53
C GLY A 721 -18.02 9.77 4.64
N ILE A 722 -18.78 9.67 3.55
CA ILE A 722 -18.97 10.77 2.61
C ILE A 722 -20.45 11.02 2.42
N LEU A 723 -20.82 12.29 2.38
CA LEU A 723 -22.13 12.76 1.99
C LEU A 723 -21.98 13.50 0.66
N GLY A 724 -22.35 12.80 -0.42
CA GLY A 724 -22.32 13.36 -1.77
C GLY A 724 -23.38 14.45 -1.99
N LEU A 725 -22.96 15.55 -2.61
CA LEU A 725 -23.72 16.74 -2.96
C LEU A 725 -23.73 17.02 -4.48
N GLY A 726 -23.17 16.11 -5.27
CA GLY A 726 -23.27 16.07 -6.72
C GLY A 726 -24.70 15.77 -7.20
N PHE A 727 -24.84 15.60 -8.52
CA PHE A 727 -26.13 15.33 -9.15
C PHE A 727 -26.44 13.82 -9.28
N PRO A 728 -27.72 13.41 -9.28
CA PRO A 728 -28.12 12.01 -9.33
C PRO A 728 -27.52 11.19 -10.49
N GLU A 729 -27.14 11.83 -11.61
CA GLU A 729 -26.61 11.18 -12.81
C GLU A 729 -25.32 10.39 -12.57
N ILE A 730 -24.54 10.73 -11.53
CA ILE A 730 -23.33 9.98 -11.13
C ILE A 730 -23.53 9.16 -9.85
N SER A 731 -24.77 9.06 -9.35
CA SER A 731 -25.10 8.29 -8.17
C SER A 731 -25.16 6.79 -8.47
N VAL A 732 -24.34 6.00 -7.77
CA VAL A 732 -24.41 4.55 -7.84
C VAL A 732 -25.78 4.08 -7.30
N GLY A 733 -26.38 3.10 -7.98
CA GLY A 733 -27.70 2.55 -7.62
C GLY A 733 -28.87 3.51 -7.83
N GLY A 734 -28.65 4.69 -8.44
CA GLY A 734 -29.69 5.71 -8.61
C GLY A 734 -30.20 6.30 -7.29
N ALA A 735 -29.41 6.19 -6.22
CA ALA A 735 -29.78 6.72 -4.91
C ALA A 735 -29.86 8.26 -4.96
N PRO A 736 -30.94 8.89 -4.47
CA PRO A 736 -31.06 10.34 -4.52
C PRO A 736 -30.05 11.02 -3.57
N PRO A 737 -29.31 12.04 -4.02
CA PRO A 737 -28.50 12.89 -3.15
C PRO A 737 -29.36 13.56 -2.08
N ILE A 738 -28.76 13.87 -0.93
CA ILE A 738 -29.54 14.30 0.24
C ILE A 738 -30.30 15.63 0.04
N TRP A 739 -29.72 16.55 -0.76
CA TRP A 739 -30.36 17.83 -1.07
C TRP A 739 -31.66 17.65 -1.86
N GLN A 740 -31.80 16.56 -2.63
CA GLN A 740 -33.04 16.23 -3.33
C GLN A 740 -34.13 15.85 -2.32
N GLY A 741 -33.79 15.02 -1.33
CA GLY A 741 -34.69 14.68 -0.23
C GLY A 741 -35.11 15.92 0.57
N MET A 742 -34.19 16.86 0.83
CA MET A 742 -34.51 18.14 1.49
C MET A 742 -35.50 18.98 0.68
N LYS A 743 -35.31 19.07 -0.64
CA LYS A 743 -36.21 19.80 -1.55
C LYS A 743 -37.60 19.16 -1.61
N GLU A 744 -37.66 17.84 -1.84
CA GLU A 744 -38.92 17.10 -1.97
C GLU A 744 -39.75 17.13 -0.69
N GLN A 745 -39.08 17.13 0.47
CA GLN A 745 -39.71 17.22 1.79
C GLN A 745 -39.94 18.67 2.26
N GLN A 746 -39.64 19.68 1.42
CA GLN A 746 -39.80 21.10 1.71
C GLN A 746 -39.09 21.55 3.00
N LEU A 747 -37.89 21.02 3.25
CA LEU A 747 -37.11 21.29 4.46
C LEU A 747 -36.22 22.54 4.36
N ILE A 748 -36.11 23.14 3.17
CA ILE A 748 -35.23 24.27 2.86
C ILE A 748 -36.02 25.35 2.11
N GLU A 749 -35.69 26.63 2.34
CA GLU A 749 -36.42 27.77 1.76
C GLU A 749 -36.08 28.01 0.28
N LYS A 750 -34.81 27.84 -0.09
CA LYS A 750 -34.31 28.04 -1.45
C LYS A 750 -33.59 26.79 -1.94
N ASP A 751 -33.66 26.57 -3.24
CA ASP A 751 -33.01 25.44 -3.92
C ASP A 751 -31.48 25.67 -4.12
N VAL A 752 -30.78 26.03 -3.03
CA VAL A 752 -29.34 26.31 -3.02
C VAL A 752 -28.66 25.74 -1.79
N PHE A 753 -27.37 25.47 -1.90
CA PHE A 753 -26.48 25.36 -0.74
C PHE A 753 -25.18 26.14 -1.00
N SER A 754 -24.49 26.55 0.06
CA SER A 754 -23.26 27.33 -0.08
C SER A 754 -22.18 26.92 0.91
N PHE A 755 -20.93 27.02 0.47
CA PHE A 755 -19.74 26.78 1.27
C PHE A 755 -18.98 28.08 1.52
N TRP A 756 -18.64 28.29 2.79
CA TRP A 756 -17.60 29.19 3.23
C TRP A 756 -16.50 28.36 3.90
N LEU A 757 -15.32 28.28 3.29
CA LEU A 757 -14.19 27.52 3.83
C LEU A 757 -13.17 28.50 4.41
N ASN A 758 -13.11 28.59 5.74
CA ASN A 758 -12.24 29.53 6.41
C ASN A 758 -10.79 29.03 6.40
N ARG A 759 -9.92 29.81 5.75
CA ARG A 759 -8.52 29.45 5.59
C ARG A 759 -7.64 29.85 6.78
N ASP A 760 -8.13 30.70 7.67
CA ASP A 760 -7.42 31.11 8.88
C ASP A 760 -7.11 29.89 9.78
N PRO A 761 -5.83 29.55 10.00
CA PRO A 761 -5.42 28.39 10.81
C PRO A 761 -5.69 28.56 12.31
N ASP A 762 -5.97 29.78 12.77
CA ASP A 762 -6.21 30.13 14.18
C ASP A 762 -7.68 30.42 14.48
N ALA A 763 -8.54 30.42 13.46
CA ALA A 763 -9.97 30.64 13.63
C ALA A 763 -10.66 29.48 14.38
N PRO A 764 -11.63 29.77 15.27
CA PRO A 764 -12.34 28.75 16.03
C PRO A 764 -13.28 27.90 15.16
N THR A 765 -13.69 28.41 14.00
CA THR A 765 -14.56 27.74 13.02
C THR A 765 -13.80 27.53 11.72
N GLY A 766 -13.72 26.27 11.29
CA GLY A 766 -13.05 25.91 10.04
C GLY A 766 -13.83 26.34 8.80
N GLY A 767 -15.16 26.44 8.89
CA GLY A 767 -15.99 26.92 7.80
C GLY A 767 -17.46 26.65 8.11
N GLU A 768 -18.31 26.89 7.12
CA GLU A 768 -19.74 26.67 7.22
C GLU A 768 -20.32 26.20 5.89
N LEU A 769 -21.17 25.17 5.96
CA LEU A 769 -22.09 24.75 4.91
C LEU A 769 -23.49 25.23 5.27
N ILE A 770 -24.16 25.89 4.33
CA ILE A 770 -25.53 26.36 4.50
C ILE A 770 -26.41 25.68 3.46
N PHE A 771 -27.51 25.05 3.90
CA PHE A 771 -28.58 24.63 2.99
C PHE A 771 -29.73 25.65 3.04
N GLY A 772 -30.34 25.91 1.89
CA GLY A 772 -31.51 26.78 1.81
C GLY A 772 -31.21 28.27 1.70
N GLY A 773 -29.95 28.69 1.67
CA GLY A 773 -29.59 30.10 1.56
C GLY A 773 -28.09 30.36 1.52
N VAL A 774 -27.73 31.61 1.80
CA VAL A 774 -26.35 32.13 1.79
C VAL A 774 -26.21 33.18 2.89
N ASP A 775 -25.14 33.14 3.67
CA ASP A 775 -24.86 34.14 4.71
C ASP A 775 -24.11 35.34 4.12
N PRO A 776 -24.68 36.57 4.17
CA PRO A 776 -24.02 37.78 3.66
C PRO A 776 -22.72 38.15 4.40
N ASN A 777 -22.46 37.59 5.59
CA ASN A 777 -21.24 37.84 6.34
C ASN A 777 -20.05 37.00 5.85
N HIS A 778 -20.28 36.00 4.98
CA HIS A 778 -19.23 35.08 4.52
C HIS A 778 -18.64 35.44 3.15
N TYR A 779 -19.09 36.53 2.52
CA TYR A 779 -18.55 36.98 1.24
C TYR A 779 -18.57 38.50 1.11
N LYS A 780 -17.74 39.00 0.18
CA LYS A 780 -17.69 40.42 -0.21
C LYS A 780 -18.27 40.61 -1.61
N GLY A 781 -19.00 41.71 -1.80
CA GLY A 781 -19.58 42.05 -3.10
C GLY A 781 -20.75 41.15 -3.50
N SER A 782 -20.73 40.65 -4.74
CA SER A 782 -21.83 39.86 -5.32
C SER A 782 -21.31 38.63 -6.04
N HIS A 783 -22.04 37.50 -5.96
CA HIS A 783 -21.66 36.28 -6.69
C HIS A 783 -21.75 36.45 -8.20
N THR A 784 -20.72 35.95 -8.88
CA THR A 784 -20.70 35.77 -10.33
C THR A 784 -21.15 34.35 -10.63
N TYR A 785 -22.27 34.21 -11.35
CA TYR A 785 -22.87 32.92 -11.63
C TYR A 785 -22.51 32.39 -13.01
N VAL A 786 -22.18 31.10 -13.09
CA VAL A 786 -21.95 30.33 -14.32
C VAL A 786 -22.92 29.14 -14.38
N PRO A 787 -23.49 28.83 -15.55
CA PRO A 787 -24.37 27.68 -15.69
C PRO A 787 -23.59 26.38 -15.58
N VAL A 788 -24.25 25.34 -15.06
CA VAL A 788 -23.73 23.97 -15.11
C VAL A 788 -23.79 23.48 -16.55
N THR A 789 -22.66 23.04 -17.10
CA THR A 789 -22.54 22.64 -18.51
C THR A 789 -22.84 21.17 -18.72
N ARG A 790 -22.51 20.32 -17.73
CA ARG A 790 -22.79 18.88 -17.76
C ARG A 790 -23.28 18.42 -16.39
N LYS A 791 -24.54 17.95 -16.34
CA LYS A 791 -25.13 17.36 -15.14
C LYS A 791 -24.47 16.01 -14.81
N GLY A 792 -24.37 15.74 -13.52
CA GLY A 792 -23.50 14.75 -12.91
C GLY A 792 -22.58 15.44 -11.91
N TYR A 793 -21.69 16.29 -12.44
CA TYR A 793 -20.81 17.13 -11.62
C TYR A 793 -21.29 18.58 -11.58
N TRP A 794 -20.76 19.34 -10.62
CA TRP A 794 -20.85 20.80 -10.62
C TRP A 794 -19.83 21.40 -11.60
N GLN A 795 -19.96 21.00 -12.87
CA GLN A 795 -19.08 21.39 -13.97
C GLN A 795 -19.58 22.67 -14.65
N PHE A 796 -18.68 23.60 -14.98
CA PHE A 796 -18.95 24.83 -15.70
C PHE A 796 -17.84 25.14 -16.71
N GLU A 797 -18.12 26.02 -17.68
CA GLU A 797 -17.10 26.53 -18.59
C GLU A 797 -16.22 27.56 -17.88
N MET A 798 -14.91 27.34 -17.97
CA MET A 798 -13.86 28.24 -17.54
C MET A 798 -13.11 28.75 -18.77
N GLY A 799 -12.60 29.97 -18.70
CA GLY A 799 -11.66 30.50 -19.68
C GLY A 799 -10.25 30.01 -19.39
N ASP A 800 -9.30 30.93 -19.38
CA ASP A 800 -7.89 30.62 -19.25
C ASP A 800 -7.40 30.68 -17.79
N LEU A 801 -6.23 30.07 -17.55
CA LEU A 801 -5.40 30.32 -16.38
C LEU A 801 -4.24 31.24 -16.75
N LEU A 802 -4.08 32.31 -15.97
CA LEU A 802 -3.06 33.34 -16.16
C LEU A 802 -2.01 33.28 -15.04
N ILE A 803 -0.75 33.50 -15.40
CA ILE A 803 0.38 33.70 -14.48
C ILE A 803 0.82 35.16 -14.62
N ASP A 804 0.65 35.98 -13.58
CA ASP A 804 0.85 37.45 -13.64
C ASP A 804 0.18 38.11 -14.86
N ASP A 805 -1.11 37.80 -15.07
CA ASP A 805 -1.93 38.26 -16.20
C ASP A 805 -1.52 37.74 -17.59
N TYR A 806 -0.49 36.89 -17.69
CA TYR A 806 -0.10 36.25 -18.95
C TYR A 806 -0.77 34.88 -19.12
N SER A 807 -1.32 34.64 -20.31
CA SER A 807 -1.93 33.37 -20.71
C SER A 807 -0.96 32.19 -20.61
N THR A 808 -1.45 31.04 -20.17
CA THR A 808 -0.71 29.77 -20.24
C THR A 808 -0.89 29.05 -21.58
N GLY A 809 -1.65 29.65 -22.50
CA GLY A 809 -1.88 29.21 -23.87
C GLY A 809 -2.86 28.05 -24.02
N PHE A 810 -2.81 27.07 -23.12
CA PHE A 810 -3.54 25.80 -23.23
C PHE A 810 -5.07 25.95 -23.08
N CYS A 811 -5.53 26.68 -22.05
CA CYS A 811 -6.96 26.92 -21.81
C CYS A 811 -7.48 28.21 -22.48
N SER A 812 -6.73 28.81 -23.41
CA SER A 812 -7.14 30.04 -24.10
C SER A 812 -8.41 29.88 -24.96
N GLY A 813 -8.68 28.66 -25.44
CA GLY A 813 -9.92 28.30 -26.14
C GLY A 813 -11.10 27.93 -25.22
N GLY A 814 -10.91 28.01 -23.91
CA GLY A 814 -11.83 27.51 -22.88
C GLY A 814 -11.44 26.12 -22.38
N CYS A 815 -11.64 25.90 -21.09
CA CYS A 815 -11.50 24.63 -20.40
C CYS A 815 -12.73 24.40 -19.53
N ALA A 816 -13.11 23.15 -19.29
CA ALA A 816 -14.13 22.88 -18.29
C ALA A 816 -13.50 22.99 -16.88
N ALA A 817 -14.32 23.30 -15.87
CA ALA A 817 -13.91 23.23 -14.47
C ALA A 817 -15.02 22.61 -13.61
N ILE A 818 -14.65 21.90 -12.53
CA ILE A 818 -15.57 21.36 -11.52
C ILE A 818 -15.23 22.01 -10.18
N ALA A 819 -16.25 22.55 -9.50
CA ALA A 819 -16.10 23.00 -8.12
C ALA A 819 -16.31 21.81 -7.17
N ASP A 820 -15.25 21.42 -6.46
CA ASP A 820 -15.20 20.18 -5.70
C ASP A 820 -14.78 20.41 -4.24
N SER A 821 -15.73 20.37 -3.31
CA SER A 821 -15.45 20.47 -1.87
C SER A 821 -14.82 19.22 -1.27
N GLY A 822 -14.81 18.10 -2.01
CA GLY A 822 -14.23 16.82 -1.60
C GLY A 822 -12.72 16.75 -1.72
N THR A 823 -12.07 17.70 -2.40
CA THR A 823 -10.61 17.76 -2.55
C THR A 823 -10.05 19.13 -2.15
N SER A 824 -8.79 19.14 -1.72
CA SER A 824 -8.09 20.36 -1.35
C SER A 824 -7.30 20.97 -2.51
N LEU A 825 -6.46 20.18 -3.19
CA LEU A 825 -5.57 20.71 -4.23
C LEU A 825 -6.33 21.08 -5.53
N LEU A 826 -5.76 22.00 -6.30
CA LEU A 826 -6.22 22.35 -7.64
C LEU A 826 -5.69 21.32 -8.64
N GLY A 827 -6.57 20.54 -9.23
CA GLY A 827 -6.24 19.59 -10.30
C GLY A 827 -6.30 20.27 -11.66
N GLY A 828 -5.24 20.21 -12.46
CA GLY A 828 -5.25 20.79 -13.81
C GLY A 828 -4.31 20.09 -14.79
N PRO A 829 -4.41 20.43 -16.10
CA PRO A 829 -3.59 19.81 -17.14
C PRO A 829 -2.09 19.93 -16.84
N THR A 830 -1.34 18.85 -17.05
CA THR A 830 0.11 18.78 -16.81
C THR A 830 0.86 19.89 -17.55
N THR A 831 0.42 20.22 -18.77
CA THR A 831 0.97 21.31 -19.59
C THR A 831 0.92 22.67 -18.91
N ILE A 832 -0.11 22.93 -18.10
CA ILE A 832 -0.26 24.19 -17.34
C ILE A 832 0.45 24.09 -16.00
N VAL A 833 0.29 22.97 -15.27
CA VAL A 833 0.90 22.76 -13.96
C VAL A 833 2.44 22.83 -14.03
N ALA A 834 3.06 22.35 -15.11
CA ALA A 834 4.50 22.51 -15.31
C ALA A 834 4.93 23.99 -15.43
N GLN A 835 4.14 24.83 -16.13
CA GLN A 835 4.38 26.28 -16.22
C GLN A 835 4.23 26.95 -14.85
N ILE A 836 3.22 26.56 -14.07
CA ILE A 836 3.02 27.05 -12.70
C ILE A 836 4.20 26.65 -11.81
N ASN A 837 4.59 25.38 -11.80
CA ASN A 837 5.72 24.88 -11.02
C ASN A 837 7.01 25.62 -11.34
N HIS A 838 7.26 25.89 -12.62
CA HIS A 838 8.40 26.70 -13.03
C HIS A 838 8.30 28.14 -12.49
N ALA A 839 7.14 28.79 -12.62
CA ALA A 839 6.94 30.18 -12.22
C ALA A 839 7.01 30.41 -10.70
N ILE A 840 6.58 29.43 -9.90
CA ILE A 840 6.60 29.52 -8.43
C ILE A 840 7.84 28.85 -7.81
N GLY A 841 8.76 28.35 -8.64
CA GLY A 841 9.98 27.68 -8.18
C GLY A 841 9.76 26.29 -7.57
N ALA A 842 8.61 25.65 -7.80
CA ALA A 842 8.27 24.35 -7.22
C ALA A 842 9.14 23.21 -7.78
N GLU A 843 9.52 22.27 -6.92
CA GLU A 843 10.23 21.05 -7.32
C GLU A 843 9.41 20.22 -8.32
N GLY A 844 10.06 19.72 -9.37
CA GLY A 844 9.45 18.85 -10.37
C GLY A 844 10.35 17.65 -10.69
N ILE A 845 9.84 16.78 -11.57
CA ILE A 845 10.59 15.62 -12.07
C ILE A 845 11.14 15.95 -13.45
N VAL A 846 12.38 15.52 -13.68
CA VAL A 846 13.02 15.60 -14.99
C VAL A 846 12.50 14.48 -15.90
N SER A 847 11.80 14.83 -16.98
CA SER A 847 11.49 13.87 -18.05
C SER A 847 12.54 13.90 -19.13
N MET A 848 13.22 12.77 -19.32
CA MET A 848 14.21 12.61 -20.38
C MET A 848 13.56 12.57 -21.76
N GLU A 849 12.35 12.03 -21.86
CA GLU A 849 11.55 12.00 -23.09
C GLU A 849 11.16 13.41 -23.53
N CYS A 850 10.69 14.24 -22.60
CA CYS A 850 10.39 15.66 -22.84
C CYS A 850 11.64 16.41 -23.30
N LYS A 851 12.76 16.27 -22.57
CA LYS A 851 14.03 16.90 -22.96
C LYS A 851 14.53 16.43 -24.32
N GLN A 852 14.38 15.15 -24.63
CA GLN A 852 14.74 14.61 -25.92
C GLN A 852 13.87 15.21 -27.02
N VAL A 853 12.56 15.31 -26.82
CA VAL A 853 11.66 15.92 -27.81
C VAL A 853 11.99 17.39 -28.05
N VAL A 854 12.20 18.18 -26.99
CA VAL A 854 12.61 19.59 -27.11
C VAL A 854 13.95 19.72 -27.83
N ARG A 855 14.92 18.86 -27.51
CA ARG A 855 16.25 18.86 -28.15
C ARG A 855 16.21 18.47 -29.62
N ASP A 856 15.55 17.37 -29.94
CA ASP A 856 15.62 16.75 -31.27
C ASP A 856 14.63 17.40 -32.25
N TYR A 857 13.50 17.91 -31.75
CA TYR A 857 12.40 18.42 -32.57
C TYR A 857 12.00 19.87 -32.27
N GLY A 858 12.49 20.49 -31.19
CA GLY A 858 12.07 21.84 -30.77
C GLY A 858 12.27 22.91 -31.85
N ASP A 859 13.40 22.88 -32.54
CA ASP A 859 13.69 23.78 -33.67
C ASP A 859 12.68 23.61 -34.82
N MET A 860 12.35 22.37 -35.17
CA MET A 860 11.37 22.07 -36.21
C MET A 860 9.95 22.48 -35.77
N ILE A 861 9.59 22.23 -34.51
CA ILE A 861 8.31 22.67 -33.93
C ILE A 861 8.18 24.19 -34.03
N LEU A 862 9.21 24.93 -33.63
CA LEU A 862 9.25 26.38 -33.69
C LEU A 862 9.11 26.91 -35.12
N GLU A 863 9.86 26.35 -36.08
CA GLU A 863 9.79 26.75 -37.49
C GLU A 863 8.43 26.46 -38.12
N MET A 864 7.83 25.31 -37.81
CA MET A 864 6.48 24.96 -38.27
C MET A 864 5.42 25.90 -37.68
N LEU A 865 5.53 26.29 -36.41
CA LEU A 865 4.62 27.27 -35.79
C LEU A 865 4.77 28.68 -36.40
N ILE A 866 6.00 29.12 -36.69
CA ILE A 866 6.25 30.38 -37.41
C ILE A 866 5.65 30.33 -38.82
N ALA A 867 5.72 29.17 -39.48
CA ALA A 867 5.08 28.92 -40.77
C ALA A 867 3.54 28.78 -40.70
N GLN A 868 2.94 29.07 -39.54
CA GLN A 868 1.49 28.99 -39.29
C GLN A 868 0.92 27.58 -39.48
N ALA A 869 1.71 26.54 -39.23
CA ALA A 869 1.21 25.17 -39.17
C ALA A 869 0.20 25.03 -38.03
N SER A 870 -0.81 24.16 -38.23
CA SER A 870 -1.82 23.88 -37.22
C SER A 870 -1.18 23.16 -36.01
N PRO A 871 -1.18 23.75 -34.79
CA PRO A 871 -0.55 23.16 -33.61
C PRO A 871 -1.01 21.73 -33.34
N MET A 872 -2.31 21.44 -33.50
CA MET A 872 -2.88 20.09 -33.26
C MET A 872 -2.38 19.01 -34.23
N LYS A 873 -1.87 19.39 -35.41
CA LYS A 873 -1.40 18.44 -36.43
C LYS A 873 0.10 18.28 -36.43
N LEU A 874 0.80 19.16 -35.73
CA LEU A 874 2.24 19.33 -35.82
C LEU A 874 2.97 18.03 -35.38
N CYS A 875 2.62 17.46 -34.23
CA CYS A 875 3.26 16.24 -33.74
C CYS A 875 3.00 15.00 -34.61
N SER A 876 1.85 14.94 -35.28
CA SER A 876 1.55 13.89 -36.27
C SER A 876 2.34 14.07 -37.57
N GLN A 877 2.55 15.33 -38.02
CA GLN A 877 3.36 15.65 -39.19
C GLN A 877 4.85 15.39 -38.97
N ILE A 878 5.33 15.58 -37.74
CA ILE A 878 6.68 15.21 -37.31
C ILE A 878 6.84 13.68 -37.23
N GLY A 879 5.75 12.92 -37.12
CA GLY A 879 5.76 11.45 -36.97
C GLY A 879 5.90 10.97 -35.52
N LEU A 880 5.73 11.86 -34.54
CA LEU A 880 5.73 11.50 -33.11
C LEU A 880 4.37 11.01 -32.61
N CYS A 881 3.28 11.37 -33.30
CA CYS A 881 1.92 10.93 -32.97
C CYS A 881 1.28 10.14 -34.13
N ALA A 882 0.54 9.07 -33.80
CA ALA A 882 -0.17 8.24 -34.77
C ALA A 882 -1.38 8.94 -35.42
N PHE A 883 -1.99 9.89 -34.71
CA PHE A 883 -3.23 10.56 -35.13
C PHE A 883 -3.08 12.08 -35.08
N ASP A 884 -3.87 12.78 -35.88
CA ASP A 884 -3.84 14.24 -36.05
C ASP A 884 -4.73 15.01 -35.05
N GLY A 885 -5.07 14.36 -33.93
CA GLY A 885 -5.94 14.92 -32.89
C GLY A 885 -7.44 14.94 -33.22
N THR A 886 -7.89 14.39 -34.37
CA THR A 886 -9.31 14.48 -34.80
C THR A 886 -10.18 13.23 -34.57
N ARG A 887 -9.63 12.13 -34.02
CA ARG A 887 -10.40 10.92 -33.69
C ARG A 887 -9.99 10.33 -32.34
N SER A 888 -11.00 9.99 -31.53
CA SER A 888 -10.89 9.35 -30.21
C SER A 888 -10.16 8.01 -30.29
N VAL A 889 -9.29 7.74 -29.31
CA VAL A 889 -8.76 6.40 -29.02
C VAL A 889 -9.94 5.46 -28.75
N ARG A 890 -10.31 4.64 -29.74
CA ARG A 890 -11.08 3.41 -29.51
C ARG A 890 -10.06 2.29 -29.36
N ASN A 891 -9.82 1.85 -28.12
CA ASN A 891 -9.25 0.53 -27.89
C ASN A 891 -10.33 -0.51 -28.23
N ASN A 892 -10.30 -0.98 -29.48
CA ASN A 892 -10.62 -2.34 -29.90
C ASN A 892 -10.71 -2.36 -31.43
N ILE A 893 -9.63 -2.82 -32.07
CA ILE A 893 -9.57 -3.73 -33.24
C ILE A 893 -8.08 -3.83 -33.62
N GLU A 894 -7.49 -5.03 -33.47
CA GLU A 894 -6.27 -5.39 -34.19
C GLU A 894 -6.54 -5.31 -35.70
N SER A 895 -5.68 -4.61 -36.43
CA SER A 895 -5.51 -4.89 -37.86
C SER A 895 -4.04 -5.06 -38.19
N VAL A 896 -3.71 -6.28 -38.61
CA VAL A 896 -2.38 -6.75 -39.00
C VAL A 896 -2.08 -6.29 -40.43
N VAL A 897 -1.69 -5.03 -40.67
CA VAL A 897 -0.87 -4.67 -41.84
C VAL A 897 -0.11 -3.35 -41.58
N ASP A 898 1.16 -3.32 -42.00
CA ASP A 898 2.08 -2.18 -42.13
C ASP A 898 2.76 -1.64 -40.86
N LYS A 899 3.89 -2.29 -40.54
CA LYS A 899 4.99 -1.74 -39.76
C LYS A 899 5.70 -0.63 -40.55
N GLU A 900 5.43 0.63 -40.22
CA GLU A 900 6.41 1.71 -40.36
C GLU A 900 6.39 2.61 -39.11
N LYS A 901 7.56 3.20 -38.82
CA LYS A 901 7.95 3.88 -37.58
C LYS A 901 6.91 4.92 -37.10
N VAL A 902 6.20 4.61 -36.01
CA VAL A 902 5.41 5.58 -35.24
C VAL A 902 5.99 5.63 -33.83
N GLY A 903 6.25 6.83 -33.31
CA GLY A 903 6.83 7.05 -31.98
C GLY A 903 5.98 6.46 -30.84
N SER A 904 6.58 6.32 -29.65
CA SER A 904 5.85 5.87 -28.44
C SER A 904 4.81 6.91 -27.99
N ASP A 905 3.72 6.48 -27.35
CA ASP A 905 2.66 7.37 -26.81
C ASP A 905 3.21 8.48 -25.87
N LEU A 906 4.31 8.19 -25.17
CA LEU A 906 5.02 9.15 -24.32
C LEU A 906 5.71 10.27 -25.13
N SER A 907 6.29 9.93 -26.28
CA SER A 907 6.92 10.91 -27.18
C SER A 907 5.89 11.82 -27.83
N CYS A 908 4.71 11.28 -28.15
CA CYS A 908 3.57 12.06 -28.64
C CYS A 908 3.13 13.10 -27.60
N THR A 909 2.88 12.67 -26.36
CA THR A 909 2.46 13.55 -25.26
C THR A 909 3.50 14.65 -24.99
N ALA A 910 4.79 14.29 -24.96
CA ALA A 910 5.89 15.25 -24.80
C ALA A 910 5.92 16.29 -25.93
N CYS A 911 5.67 15.86 -27.18
CA CYS A 911 5.57 16.78 -28.31
C CYS A 911 4.39 17.74 -28.17
N GLU A 912 3.20 17.24 -27.82
CA GLU A 912 2.01 18.09 -27.68
C GLU A 912 2.21 19.17 -26.61
N MET A 913 2.84 18.83 -25.48
CA MET A 913 3.22 19.80 -24.45
C MET A 913 4.22 20.83 -24.97
N ALA A 914 5.29 20.38 -25.65
CA ALA A 914 6.31 21.26 -26.21
C ALA A 914 5.72 22.23 -27.25
N VAL A 915 4.80 21.77 -28.10
CA VAL A 915 4.08 22.62 -29.07
C VAL A 915 3.34 23.75 -28.35
N VAL A 916 2.62 23.44 -27.28
CA VAL A 916 1.88 24.46 -26.50
C VAL A 916 2.84 25.46 -25.87
N TRP A 917 3.91 25.00 -25.22
CA TRP A 917 4.86 25.90 -24.55
C TRP A 917 5.60 26.80 -25.55
N ILE A 918 6.08 26.24 -26.66
CA ILE A 918 6.75 26.98 -27.73
C ILE A 918 5.78 27.97 -28.36
N GLN A 919 4.54 27.56 -28.65
CA GLN A 919 3.52 28.46 -29.19
C GLN A 919 3.18 29.60 -28.23
N ASN A 920 3.13 29.33 -26.92
CA ASN A 920 2.85 30.36 -25.93
C ASN A 920 4.00 31.38 -25.86
N GLN A 921 5.25 30.93 -25.78
CA GLN A 921 6.42 31.82 -25.74
C GLN A 921 6.62 32.61 -27.05
N LEU A 922 6.25 32.05 -28.20
CA LEU A 922 6.21 32.76 -29.47
C LEU A 922 5.33 34.01 -29.43
N ARG A 923 4.21 34.00 -28.70
CA ARG A 923 3.30 35.15 -28.56
C ARG A 923 3.92 36.30 -27.76
N HIS A 924 4.97 36.03 -26.98
CA HIS A 924 5.68 37.01 -26.16
C HIS A 924 6.91 37.62 -26.85
N ASN A 925 7.09 37.40 -28.17
CA ASN A 925 8.20 37.95 -28.97
C ASN A 925 9.61 37.63 -28.39
N GLN A 926 9.79 36.45 -27.80
CA GLN A 926 11.10 36.00 -27.30
C GLN A 926 12.01 35.51 -28.44
N THR A 927 13.32 35.40 -28.18
CA THR A 927 14.27 34.84 -29.15
C THR A 927 14.13 33.32 -29.25
N ARG A 928 14.56 32.75 -30.38
CA ARG A 928 14.57 31.30 -30.63
C ARG A 928 15.21 30.53 -29.48
N GLU A 929 16.38 30.98 -29.03
CA GLU A 929 17.15 30.33 -27.97
C GLU A 929 16.39 30.34 -26.63
N LEU A 930 15.76 31.47 -26.28
CA LEU A 930 15.01 31.60 -25.03
C LEU A 930 13.74 30.75 -25.03
N ILE A 931 13.04 30.65 -26.17
CA ILE A 931 11.84 29.82 -26.31
C ILE A 931 12.16 28.33 -26.07
N LEU A 932 13.21 27.83 -26.71
CA LEU A 932 13.63 26.43 -26.57
C LEU A 932 14.22 26.15 -25.19
N GLN A 933 14.98 27.09 -24.63
CA GLN A 933 15.49 26.98 -23.27
C GLN A 933 14.35 26.94 -22.24
N TYR A 934 13.31 27.76 -22.41
CA TYR A 934 12.13 27.73 -21.55
C TYR A 934 11.43 26.37 -21.63
N ALA A 935 11.21 25.83 -22.83
CA ALA A 935 10.61 24.51 -23.00
C ALA A 935 11.45 23.39 -22.34
N ASP A 936 12.78 23.44 -22.44
CA ASP A 936 13.68 22.49 -21.76
C ASP A 936 13.61 22.62 -20.22
N GLN A 937 13.53 23.84 -19.70
CA GLN A 937 13.36 24.09 -18.27
C GLN A 937 12.02 23.57 -17.74
N LEU A 938 10.94 23.64 -18.54
CA LEU A 938 9.66 23.03 -18.17
C LEU A 938 9.74 21.50 -18.11
N CYS A 939 10.58 20.86 -18.93
CA CYS A 939 10.84 19.42 -18.83
C CYS A 939 11.55 19.00 -17.52
N GLU A 940 12.14 19.96 -16.79
CA GLU A 940 12.70 19.74 -15.43
C GLU A 940 11.67 20.01 -14.31
N ARG A 941 10.54 20.62 -14.65
CA ARG A 941 9.50 21.08 -13.72
C ARG A 941 8.18 20.34 -13.89
N LEU A 942 8.20 19.19 -14.58
CA LEU A 942 7.01 18.37 -14.72
C LEU A 942 6.51 17.96 -13.33
N PRO A 943 5.18 18.00 -13.12
CA PRO A 943 4.59 17.61 -11.85
C PRO A 943 4.94 16.16 -11.51
N SER A 944 5.24 15.92 -10.23
CA SER A 944 5.50 14.56 -9.74
C SER A 944 4.26 13.67 -9.93
N PRO A 945 4.40 12.39 -10.30
CA PRO A 945 3.32 11.40 -10.29
C PRO A 945 2.65 11.27 -8.92
N ASN A 946 3.38 11.65 -7.86
CA ASN A 946 2.88 11.66 -6.49
C ASN A 946 2.01 12.90 -6.17
N GLY A 947 1.88 13.82 -7.14
CA GLY A 947 0.91 14.92 -7.19
C GLY A 947 1.23 16.15 -6.35
N GLU A 948 2.41 16.25 -5.74
CA GLU A 948 2.82 17.41 -4.94
C GLU A 948 4.21 17.88 -5.34
N SER A 949 4.42 19.20 -5.27
CA SER A 949 5.68 19.86 -5.54
C SER A 949 6.05 20.77 -4.37
N ALA A 950 7.20 20.54 -3.75
CA ALA A 950 7.68 21.40 -2.65
C ALA A 950 8.09 22.78 -3.20
N VAL A 951 7.87 23.82 -2.40
CA VAL A 951 8.28 25.21 -2.70
C VAL A 951 9.05 25.79 -1.50
N ASP A 952 9.93 26.75 -1.75
CA ASP A 952 10.61 27.46 -0.67
C ASP A 952 9.63 28.40 0.05
N CYS A 953 9.42 28.17 1.34
CA CYS A 953 8.55 28.99 2.17
C CYS A 953 8.99 30.46 2.26
N ASN A 954 10.28 30.75 2.07
CA ASN A 954 10.81 32.12 2.16
C ASN A 954 10.58 32.92 0.87
N GLU A 955 10.32 32.24 -0.24
CA GLU A 955 10.14 32.85 -1.56
C GLU A 955 8.66 33.12 -1.89
N ILE A 956 7.72 32.80 -0.99
CA ILE A 956 6.27 32.96 -1.23
C ILE A 956 5.93 34.39 -1.67
N SER A 957 6.52 35.40 -1.05
CA SER A 957 6.27 36.81 -1.39
C SER A 957 6.76 37.21 -2.79
N ASN A 958 7.63 36.40 -3.40
CA ASN A 958 8.19 36.64 -4.74
C ASN A 958 7.45 35.84 -5.82
N MET A 959 6.52 34.97 -5.45
CA MET A 959 5.78 34.16 -6.42
C MET A 959 4.68 35.00 -7.11
N PRO A 960 4.32 34.67 -8.37
CA PRO A 960 3.32 35.41 -9.14
C PRO A 960 1.90 35.23 -8.61
N ASN A 961 1.00 36.15 -8.96
CA ASN A 961 -0.43 35.91 -8.80
C ASN A 961 -0.93 34.97 -9.90
N LEU A 962 -1.84 34.06 -9.55
CA LEU A 962 -2.43 33.11 -10.48
C LEU A 962 -3.92 33.40 -10.63
N SER A 963 -4.41 33.52 -11.86
CA SER A 963 -5.79 33.97 -12.08
C SER A 963 -6.57 33.04 -13.00
N PHE A 964 -7.77 32.65 -12.56
CA PHE A 964 -8.74 31.91 -13.37
C PHE A 964 -9.72 32.86 -14.02
N THR A 965 -10.00 32.68 -15.31
CA THR A 965 -11.05 33.45 -15.99
C THR A 965 -12.37 32.68 -15.92
N ILE A 966 -13.39 33.23 -15.24
CA ILE A 966 -14.71 32.60 -15.10
C ILE A 966 -15.77 33.65 -15.43
N ALA A 967 -16.67 33.36 -16.38
CA ALA A 967 -17.68 34.32 -16.87
C ALA A 967 -17.10 35.70 -17.26
N ASN A 968 -15.95 35.72 -17.95
CA ASN A 968 -15.22 36.94 -18.33
C ASN A 968 -14.79 37.82 -17.14
N LYS A 969 -14.75 37.27 -15.93
CA LYS A 969 -14.14 37.90 -14.76
C LYS A 969 -12.91 37.12 -14.32
N THR A 970 -11.97 37.84 -13.75
CA THR A 970 -10.71 37.30 -13.25
C THR A 970 -10.84 36.97 -11.77
N PHE A 971 -10.53 35.73 -11.41
CA PHE A 971 -10.50 35.21 -10.03
C PHE A 971 -9.04 34.92 -9.68
N THR A 972 -8.40 35.90 -9.04
CA THR A 972 -6.98 35.85 -8.67
C THR A 972 -6.75 35.15 -7.34
N LEU A 973 -5.75 34.28 -7.28
CA LEU A 973 -5.20 33.69 -6.06
C LEU A 973 -3.81 34.27 -5.81
N THR A 974 -3.59 34.78 -4.60
CA THR A 974 -2.27 35.22 -4.17
C THR A 974 -1.39 34.03 -3.79
N PRO A 975 -0.05 34.20 -3.72
CA PRO A 975 0.86 33.15 -3.25
C PRO A 975 0.47 32.55 -1.90
N GLU A 976 0.01 33.37 -0.96
CA GLU A 976 -0.44 32.91 0.36
C GLU A 976 -1.71 32.05 0.29
N GLN A 977 -2.49 32.20 -0.79
CA GLN A 977 -3.69 31.41 -1.04
C GLN A 977 -3.38 30.12 -1.78
N TYR A 978 -2.50 30.09 -2.78
CA TYR A 978 -2.25 28.83 -3.49
C TYR A 978 -1.10 27.99 -2.94
N VAL A 979 -0.30 28.49 -1.99
CA VAL A 979 0.72 27.69 -1.29
C VAL A 979 0.15 27.09 -0.01
N VAL A 980 0.28 25.78 0.15
CA VAL A 980 -0.18 25.06 1.36
C VAL A 980 1.00 24.89 2.32
N LYS A 981 0.83 25.34 3.56
CA LYS A 981 1.84 25.24 4.63
C LYS A 981 1.52 24.06 5.54
N LEU A 982 2.52 23.21 5.77
CA LEU A 982 2.44 21.98 6.55
C LEU A 982 3.41 22.05 7.74
N GLU A 983 3.00 21.53 8.89
CA GLU A 983 3.88 21.42 10.06
C GLU A 983 4.51 20.01 10.14
N GLN A 984 5.84 19.94 10.19
CA GLN A 984 6.61 18.71 10.35
C GLN A 984 7.62 18.86 11.49
N GLN A 985 7.41 18.15 12.61
CA GLN A 985 8.36 18.12 13.75
C GLN A 985 8.80 19.51 14.23
N GLY A 986 7.94 20.52 14.13
CA GLY A 986 8.23 21.92 14.50
C GLY A 986 8.81 22.79 13.38
N GLN A 987 8.99 22.28 12.16
CA GLN A 987 9.37 23.03 10.97
C GLN A 987 8.18 23.18 10.00
N THR A 988 8.11 24.31 9.30
CA THR A 988 7.09 24.55 8.27
C THR A 988 7.63 24.09 6.92
N VAL A 989 6.87 23.26 6.22
CA VAL A 989 7.13 22.82 4.84
C VAL A 989 6.04 23.42 3.96
N CYS A 990 6.42 23.98 2.80
CA CYS A 990 5.48 24.59 1.87
C CYS A 990 5.40 23.74 0.61
N ILE A 991 4.17 23.52 0.13
CA ILE A 991 3.91 22.81 -1.12
C ILE A 991 3.03 23.66 -2.04
N SER A 992 3.18 23.43 -3.33
CA SER A 992 2.26 23.93 -4.35
C SER A 992 0.85 23.38 -4.10
N GLY A 993 -0.16 24.24 -4.15
CA GLY A 993 -1.58 23.86 -4.10
C GLY A 993 -2.10 23.26 -5.40
N PHE A 994 -1.22 22.93 -6.35
CA PHE A 994 -1.56 22.39 -7.66
C PHE A 994 -1.08 20.95 -7.83
N MET A 995 -1.87 20.16 -8.55
CA MET A 995 -1.53 18.80 -8.94
C MET A 995 -1.87 18.56 -10.42
N ALA A 996 -1.12 17.66 -11.06
CA ALA A 996 -1.43 17.20 -12.40
C ALA A 996 -2.69 16.35 -12.42
N PHE A 997 -3.57 16.66 -13.37
CA PHE A 997 -4.80 15.92 -13.63
C PHE A 997 -5.16 16.04 -15.11
N ASP A 998 -4.73 15.07 -15.92
CA ASP A 998 -5.02 15.03 -17.35
C ASP A 998 -6.26 14.17 -17.62
N VAL A 999 -7.30 14.79 -18.16
CA VAL A 999 -8.52 14.11 -18.62
C VAL A 999 -8.52 14.11 -20.15
N PRO A 1000 -8.59 12.94 -20.81
CA PRO A 1000 -8.60 12.88 -22.26
C PRO A 1000 -9.92 13.44 -22.85
N PRO A 1001 -9.90 13.91 -24.10
CA PRO A 1001 -11.12 14.22 -24.85
C PRO A 1001 -12.06 13.01 -24.93
N PRO A 1002 -13.40 13.20 -24.95
CA PRO A 1002 -14.11 14.47 -25.06
C PRO A 1002 -14.43 15.14 -23.71
N ARG A 1003 -13.97 14.60 -22.57
CA ARG A 1003 -14.28 15.15 -21.24
C ARG A 1003 -13.35 16.28 -20.81
N GLY A 1004 -12.09 16.19 -21.18
CA GLY A 1004 -11.11 17.26 -20.93
C GLY A 1004 -10.84 18.12 -22.16
N PRO A 1005 -10.04 19.19 -22.00
CA PRO A 1005 -9.31 19.54 -20.78
C PRO A 1005 -10.21 20.07 -19.65
N LEU A 1006 -9.89 19.69 -18.41
CA LEU A 1006 -10.72 19.90 -17.22
C LEU A 1006 -9.87 20.37 -16.04
N TRP A 1007 -10.41 21.28 -15.24
CA TRP A 1007 -9.87 21.70 -13.94
C TRP A 1007 -10.74 21.24 -12.78
N ILE A 1008 -10.11 20.93 -11.65
CA ILE A 1008 -10.78 20.70 -10.37
C ILE A 1008 -10.42 21.85 -9.43
N LEU A 1009 -11.42 22.63 -9.05
CA LEU A 1009 -11.29 23.77 -8.16
C LEU A 1009 -11.71 23.35 -6.75
N GLY A 1010 -10.72 22.88 -5.99
CA GLY A 1010 -10.86 22.42 -4.61
C GLY A 1010 -10.84 23.53 -3.55
N ASP A 1011 -10.50 23.14 -2.33
CA ASP A 1011 -10.45 24.04 -1.17
C ASP A 1011 -9.56 25.28 -1.35
N VAL A 1012 -8.50 25.18 -2.17
CA VAL A 1012 -7.59 26.29 -2.42
C VAL A 1012 -8.36 27.45 -3.07
N PHE A 1013 -9.20 27.14 -4.05
CA PHE A 1013 -10.04 28.12 -4.73
C PHE A 1013 -11.28 28.46 -3.91
N MET A 1014 -12.01 27.45 -3.41
CA MET A 1014 -13.26 27.64 -2.66
C MET A 1014 -13.06 28.33 -1.30
N GLY A 1015 -11.86 28.30 -0.73
CA GLY A 1015 -11.53 29.07 0.47
C GLY A 1015 -11.26 30.55 0.18
N ALA A 1016 -10.69 30.89 -0.98
CA ALA A 1016 -10.56 32.27 -1.42
C ALA A 1016 -11.90 32.84 -1.93
N TYR A 1017 -12.75 31.97 -2.48
CA TYR A 1017 -14.02 32.34 -3.08
C TYR A 1017 -15.19 31.53 -2.51
N HIS A 1018 -16.02 32.21 -1.71
CA HIS A 1018 -17.30 31.69 -1.26
C HIS A 1018 -18.11 31.18 -2.45
N THR A 1019 -18.55 29.91 -2.35
CA THR A 1019 -19.15 29.19 -3.48
C THR A 1019 -20.60 28.81 -3.18
N VAL A 1020 -21.50 29.15 -4.10
CA VAL A 1020 -22.94 28.84 -4.04
C VAL A 1020 -23.29 27.83 -5.13
N PHE A 1021 -23.90 26.72 -4.74
CA PHE A 1021 -24.40 25.69 -5.63
C PHE A 1021 -25.92 25.81 -5.73
N ASP A 1022 -26.41 26.31 -6.86
CA ASP A 1022 -27.83 26.61 -7.11
C ASP A 1022 -28.43 25.50 -7.98
N PHE A 1023 -28.94 24.45 -7.33
CA PHE A 1023 -29.56 23.30 -8.01
C PHE A 1023 -30.97 23.64 -8.54
N GLY A 1024 -31.60 24.71 -8.04
CA GLY A 1024 -32.84 25.25 -8.59
C GLY A 1024 -32.66 25.81 -10.00
N LYS A 1025 -31.53 26.48 -10.25
CA LYS A 1025 -31.20 27.10 -11.55
C LYS A 1025 -30.06 26.42 -12.31
N ASN A 1026 -29.53 25.31 -11.80
CA ASN A 1026 -28.38 24.58 -12.35
C ASN A 1026 -27.20 25.52 -12.66
N ARG A 1027 -26.70 26.22 -11.64
CA ARG A 1027 -25.58 27.17 -11.78
C ARG A 1027 -24.75 27.23 -10.50
N ILE A 1028 -23.53 27.73 -10.63
CA ILE A 1028 -22.59 27.90 -9.52
C ILE A 1028 -22.24 29.38 -9.42
N GLY A 1029 -22.13 29.92 -8.21
CA GLY A 1029 -21.83 31.33 -7.96
C GLY A 1029 -20.59 31.51 -7.11
N PHE A 1030 -19.67 32.38 -7.53
CA PHE A 1030 -18.44 32.68 -6.81
C PHE A 1030 -18.38 34.15 -6.39
N ALA A 1031 -18.04 34.41 -5.14
CA ALA A 1031 -17.75 35.74 -4.59
C ALA A 1031 -16.50 35.66 -3.72
N GLU A 1032 -15.77 36.76 -3.56
CA GLU A 1032 -14.61 36.80 -2.65
C GLU A 1032 -15.07 36.44 -1.23
N SER A 1033 -14.35 35.53 -0.56
CA SER A 1033 -14.63 35.18 0.84
C SER A 1033 -14.40 36.39 1.76
N ALA A 1034 -15.20 36.47 2.82
CA ALA A 1034 -15.09 37.54 3.82
C ALA A 1034 -13.77 37.50 4.59
#